data_AF-A0A5C8M3J9-F1
#
_entry.id   AF-A0A5C8M3J9-F1
#
_cell.length_a   1.000
_cell.length_b   1.000
_cell.length_c   1.000
_cell.angle_alpha   90.00
_cell.angle_beta   90.00
_cell.angle_gamma   90.00
#
_symmetry.space_group_name_H-M   'P 1'
#
loop_
_entity.id
_entity.type
_entity.pdbx_description
1 polymer ?
#
loop_
_entity_poly.entity_id
_entity_poly.type
_entity_poly.pdbx_seq_one_letter_code
_entity_poly.pdbx_strand_id
1 'polypeptide(L)'
;MNGTFFFGEWQVDPSANTLRLGKQLIQLEPKAMDVLVLLCQKAGEVLSSDEIVSACWPQAEVGDNPLHKIITQIRKALGDSATSSSYIETIRKRGYRTLAQVIFPLGQEESATPQSWQGGSPFPGLQAYDARYATVFFGRGSQIDTLLERIAQQVQYGRAFCLVLGPSGSGKSSLINAGVMPNLMQNNGYNGVKVESYSSLDLADLTPGQLLMQLASALLDWEVADQPVFEGCSAEQLADKLQHQMDWVLQSCKKALQNQNESKSRFAIFIDRLEVLLSSPHFSEEERQLFIDRMEQLATSGSVVVLSACRNEFYPLLVNHPSLMAGKARGAHFDLAPPGRTELLQMIRLPAIAANLSWDIDPNTAIPLDELLCSEAASNPDALPMLQYTLQELYLQRSDSNQLLFSVYKNLGGIEGAIGKNAEQAIAQLSTAEKDSLPRVLSLLVTLREDEQSITSRTALWQQLQNDAERTLVQAMVEHRLFVSHLQNAVPCFSVAHEALLRRWPRATAWIAEHHQSLSVKSRLQHLTKRWLTEDKHSAYLLADGKPLAEAQQLAQNGFFTLDANELAFIQASGKRATLLRTSRRLTFALLCLLTFTAVLMSFRSFEAEKQAQQKRLAAESLLGFMVGDFADKLRSIGRMDLLDGISNKALEYFSDFSDANNDQYLSTQARLQHGQTLEAMGEVAYSRNKIDEAKTALLAARDKLAPVLKEQPDNLELLKTLGANAFWLGQIHYDANNWLAAKPELELYYSYSQAMYKIAPDSVDALMELSYATNSLGSLAMKLQEFEQATAFFDESLNLKLLAKAKDPTNTALIADIADTRSWLASAALAKGDIHKAIAVHLQIQTEFERMNSAFKSDAYLLDKVFNSYFNLASIYHYQGLSKQAFEQAYQAHALLGLAVAQDPNNKRWYGELFHLKVWLMRLNVTLRDPRAKFTPETLKQELEQKKHEFASEQHFAKVYDNWLIQSARYYEAIGQTQKSMALTSEALTYYRALVAAESGDLQLVASLAELELLQAKLYKKQMLHQQNQQSCTRAKNLLAPLQQKDKKPQYIQPYATALNCLNELDRHPELQKLLKKLALELNDL
;
A
#
# COMPACT_ATOMS: atom_id res chain seq x y z
N MET A 1 -11.23 20.46 18.31
CA MET A 1 -12.23 20.89 17.32
C MET A 1 -11.54 21.22 16.01
N ASN A 2 -11.56 20.29 15.06
CA ASN A 2 -10.97 20.50 13.72
C ASN A 2 -12.02 20.55 12.60
N GLY A 3 -13.27 20.19 12.88
CA GLY A 3 -14.38 20.24 11.93
C GLY A 3 -15.04 21.62 11.84
N THR A 4 -15.77 21.83 10.75
CA THR A 4 -16.55 23.06 10.53
C THR A 4 -17.73 23.11 11.50
N PHE A 5 -17.97 24.24 12.16
CA PHE A 5 -19.08 24.43 13.11
C PHE A 5 -19.78 25.77 12.94
N PHE A 6 -20.93 25.96 13.58
CA PHE A 6 -21.65 27.23 13.59
C PHE A 6 -21.46 27.95 14.92
N PHE A 7 -21.17 29.24 14.85
CA PHE A 7 -21.17 30.15 15.98
C PHE A 7 -22.19 31.25 15.72
N GLY A 8 -23.37 31.13 16.33
CA GLY A 8 -24.56 31.88 15.93
C GLY A 8 -24.91 31.59 14.47
N GLU A 9 -24.93 32.63 13.63
CA GLU A 9 -25.24 32.51 12.20
C GLU A 9 -23.99 32.23 11.35
N TRP A 10 -22.78 32.36 11.92
CA TRP A 10 -21.53 32.22 11.20
C TRP A 10 -21.07 30.76 11.15
N GLN A 11 -20.83 30.24 9.95
CA GLN A 11 -20.12 28.99 9.76
C GLN A 11 -18.61 29.24 9.88
N VAL A 12 -17.96 28.54 10.82
CA VAL A 12 -16.54 28.61 11.13
C VAL A 12 -15.85 27.37 10.58
N ASP A 13 -14.89 27.54 9.69
CA ASP A 13 -14.00 26.48 9.20
C ASP A 13 -12.59 26.71 9.76
N PRO A 14 -12.19 25.99 10.83
CA PRO A 14 -10.88 26.14 11.45
C PRO A 14 -9.72 25.77 10.51
N SER A 15 -9.92 24.77 9.64
CA SER A 15 -8.88 24.26 8.74
C SER A 15 -8.52 25.27 7.65
N ALA A 16 -9.54 25.95 7.12
CA ALA A 16 -9.38 27.01 6.14
C ALA A 16 -9.12 28.38 6.77
N ASN A 17 -9.22 28.51 8.10
CA ASN A 17 -9.23 29.79 8.82
C ASN A 17 -10.28 30.78 8.28
N THR A 18 -11.49 30.30 7.96
CA THR A 18 -12.55 31.15 7.37
C THR A 18 -13.82 31.20 8.21
N LEU A 19 -14.49 32.35 8.18
CA LEU A 19 -15.86 32.55 8.62
C LEU A 19 -16.75 32.80 7.41
N ARG A 20 -17.92 32.17 7.37
CA ARG A 20 -18.88 32.29 6.27
C ARG A 20 -20.28 32.61 6.80
N LEU A 21 -20.88 33.67 6.27
CA LEU A 21 -22.29 34.01 6.47
C LEU A 21 -22.92 34.27 5.09
N GLY A 22 -23.70 33.31 4.61
CA GLY A 22 -24.31 33.42 3.28
C GLY A 22 -23.28 33.51 2.14
N LYS A 23 -23.10 34.70 1.56
CA LYS A 23 -22.09 34.98 0.49
C LYS A 23 -20.83 35.68 1.03
N GLN A 24 -20.86 36.19 2.26
CA GLN A 24 -19.70 36.79 2.89
C GLN A 24 -18.75 35.68 3.36
N LEU A 25 -17.52 35.72 2.88
CA LEU A 25 -16.41 34.88 3.32
C LEU A 25 -15.34 35.79 3.90
N ILE A 26 -14.98 35.59 5.16
CA ILE A 26 -13.98 36.38 5.87
C ILE A 26 -12.85 35.46 6.28
N GLN A 27 -11.64 35.77 5.84
CA GLN A 27 -10.43 35.08 6.26
C GLN A 27 -9.98 35.62 7.63
N LEU A 28 -9.81 34.73 8.60
CA LEU A 28 -9.16 35.04 9.88
C LEU A 28 -7.67 34.73 9.82
N GLU A 29 -6.90 35.45 10.63
CA GLU A 29 -5.53 35.05 10.92
C GLU A 29 -5.53 33.76 11.75
N PRO A 30 -4.53 32.86 11.59
CA PRO A 30 -4.49 31.59 12.31
C PRO A 30 -4.64 31.73 13.83
N LYS A 31 -4.01 32.76 14.43
CA LYS A 31 -4.14 33.00 15.87
C LYS A 31 -5.51 33.52 16.29
N ALA A 32 -6.20 34.26 15.43
CA ALA A 32 -7.57 34.67 15.69
C ALA A 32 -8.51 33.46 15.62
N MET A 33 -8.26 32.52 14.70
CA MET A 33 -8.98 31.26 14.64
C MET A 33 -8.73 30.39 15.86
N ASP A 34 -7.47 30.22 16.28
CA ASP A 34 -7.10 29.46 17.49
C ASP A 34 -7.89 29.96 18.73
N VAL A 35 -7.94 31.28 18.94
CA VAL A 35 -8.67 31.88 20.08
C VAL A 35 -10.18 31.69 19.94
N LEU A 36 -10.74 31.87 18.75
CA LEU A 36 -12.17 31.66 18.51
C LEU A 36 -12.55 30.20 18.79
N VAL A 37 -11.75 29.25 18.30
CA VAL A 37 -11.94 27.81 18.54
C VAL A 37 -11.89 27.50 20.03
N LEU A 38 -10.92 28.05 20.77
CA LEU A 38 -10.83 27.84 22.21
C LEU A 38 -12.07 28.38 22.96
N LEU A 39 -12.51 29.60 22.62
CA LEU A 39 -13.71 30.19 23.21
C LEU A 39 -14.96 29.34 22.91
N CYS A 40 -15.09 28.83 21.69
CA CYS A 40 -16.21 27.98 21.30
C CYS A 40 -16.13 26.56 21.89
N GLN A 41 -14.93 26.02 22.15
CA GLN A 41 -14.75 24.76 22.89
C GLN A 41 -15.26 24.86 24.32
N LYS A 42 -15.18 26.06 24.91
CA LYS A 42 -15.62 26.37 26.28
C LYS A 42 -16.85 27.27 26.24
N ALA A 43 -17.79 26.93 25.35
CA ALA A 43 -18.97 27.76 25.09
C ALA A 43 -19.74 28.08 26.38
N GLY A 44 -19.98 29.37 26.62
CA GLY A 44 -20.68 29.88 27.80
C GLY A 44 -19.84 29.97 29.09
N GLU A 45 -18.67 29.32 29.15
CA GLU A 45 -17.73 29.45 30.27
C GLU A 45 -16.94 30.77 30.18
N VAL A 46 -16.53 31.30 31.34
CA VAL A 46 -15.70 32.51 31.41
C VAL A 46 -14.24 32.08 31.43
N LEU A 47 -13.52 32.34 30.35
CA LEU A 47 -12.08 32.09 30.24
C LEU A 47 -11.28 33.35 30.54
N SER A 48 -10.34 33.25 31.47
CA SER A 48 -9.43 34.34 31.83
C SER A 48 -8.40 34.61 30.74
N SER A 49 -7.80 35.81 30.74
CA SER A 49 -6.76 36.17 29.78
C SER A 49 -5.58 35.20 29.84
N ASP A 50 -5.15 34.79 31.04
CA ASP A 50 -4.04 33.87 31.24
C ASP A 50 -4.33 32.47 30.69
N GLU A 51 -5.55 31.96 30.87
CA GLU A 51 -5.95 30.66 30.32
C GLU A 51 -5.93 30.67 28.79
N ILE A 52 -6.44 31.74 28.16
CA ILE A 52 -6.45 31.87 26.70
C ILE A 52 -5.02 32.04 26.17
N VAL A 53 -4.19 32.84 26.84
CA VAL A 53 -2.79 33.05 26.44
C VAL A 53 -1.99 31.77 26.55
N SER A 54 -2.12 31.03 27.66
CA SER A 54 -1.44 29.76 27.88
C SER A 54 -1.80 28.70 26.82
N ALA A 55 -3.09 28.62 26.46
CA ALA A 55 -3.57 27.66 25.48
C ALA A 55 -3.17 28.04 24.03
N CYS A 56 -3.32 29.31 23.64
CA CYS A 56 -3.11 29.74 22.25
C CYS A 56 -1.66 30.21 21.97
N TRP A 57 -0.84 30.49 22.99
CA TRP A 57 0.56 30.93 22.89
C TRP A 57 1.48 30.22 23.90
N PRO A 58 1.62 28.87 23.86
CA PRO A 58 2.30 28.10 24.90
C PRO A 58 3.82 28.34 25.03
N GLN A 59 4.45 29.06 24.10
CA GLN A 59 5.90 29.33 24.08
C GLN A 59 6.27 30.83 24.05
N ALA A 60 5.31 31.73 24.27
CA ALA A 60 5.58 33.17 24.25
C ALA A 60 5.12 33.83 25.55
N GLU A 61 6.00 34.64 26.16
CA GLU A 61 5.61 35.57 27.24
C GLU A 61 4.83 36.74 26.63
N VAL A 62 3.55 36.52 26.36
CA VAL A 62 2.66 37.52 25.78
C VAL A 62 1.88 38.21 26.90
N GLY A 63 2.01 39.53 27.07
CA GLY A 63 1.13 40.30 27.95
C GLY A 63 -0.31 40.40 27.40
N ASP A 64 -1.25 41.04 28.10
CA ASP A 64 -2.68 41.08 27.69
C ASP A 64 -2.97 41.75 26.33
N ASN A 65 -2.06 42.61 25.86
CA ASN A 65 -2.31 43.52 24.73
C ASN A 65 -2.59 42.80 23.37
N PRO A 66 -1.87 41.71 23.01
CA PRO A 66 -2.17 40.95 21.79
C PRO A 66 -3.49 40.18 21.86
N LEU A 67 -3.89 39.65 23.03
CA LEU A 67 -5.19 39.01 23.19
C LEU A 67 -6.34 40.01 22.95
N HIS A 68 -6.25 41.22 23.51
CA HIS A 68 -7.24 42.27 23.26
C HIS A 68 -7.35 42.63 21.76
N LYS A 69 -6.23 42.67 21.03
CA LYS A 69 -6.25 42.91 19.58
C LYS A 69 -6.93 41.78 18.83
N ILE A 70 -6.64 40.52 19.18
CA ILE A 70 -7.27 39.35 18.56
C ILE A 70 -8.78 39.32 18.84
N ILE A 71 -9.23 39.57 20.07
CA ILE A 71 -10.66 39.65 20.38
C ILE A 71 -11.34 40.78 19.58
N THR A 72 -10.66 41.91 19.41
CA THR A 72 -11.19 43.03 18.60
C THR A 72 -11.30 42.64 17.12
N GLN A 73 -10.33 41.90 16.59
CA GLN A 73 -10.36 41.36 15.23
C GLN A 73 -11.50 40.36 15.03
N ILE A 74 -11.68 39.42 15.96
CA ILE A 74 -12.76 38.42 15.92
C ILE A 74 -14.11 39.12 15.97
N ARG A 75 -14.31 40.07 16.89
CA ARG A 75 -15.56 40.86 16.98
C ARG A 75 -15.84 41.60 15.67
N LYS A 76 -14.83 42.26 15.09
CA LYS A 76 -14.99 42.96 13.81
C LYS A 76 -15.38 41.99 12.69
N ALA A 77 -14.81 40.78 12.65
CA ALA A 77 -15.13 39.77 11.65
C ALA A 77 -16.58 39.25 11.80
N LEU A 78 -17.08 39.12 13.03
CA LEU A 78 -18.45 38.68 13.33
C LEU A 78 -19.51 39.78 13.25
N GLY A 79 -19.09 41.05 13.06
CA GLY A 79 -19.99 42.21 13.17
C GLY A 79 -20.42 42.52 14.62
N ASP A 80 -19.66 42.05 15.61
CA ASP A 80 -19.95 42.18 17.04
C ASP A 80 -19.32 43.44 17.66
N SER A 81 -19.86 43.92 18.79
CA SER A 81 -19.38 45.12 19.50
C SER A 81 -19.15 44.85 20.99
N ALA A 82 -18.10 45.44 21.56
CA ALA A 82 -17.78 45.31 22.99
C ALA A 82 -18.79 46.01 23.92
N THR A 83 -19.55 47.00 23.43
CA THR A 83 -20.55 47.74 24.21
C THR A 83 -21.96 47.16 24.09
N SER A 84 -22.20 46.32 23.08
CA SER A 84 -23.48 45.68 22.78
C SER A 84 -23.22 44.29 22.18
N SER A 85 -22.64 43.41 23.01
CA SER A 85 -22.11 42.12 22.54
C SER A 85 -23.22 41.11 22.27
N SER A 86 -23.18 40.52 21.07
CA SER A 86 -24.08 39.43 20.65
C SER A 86 -23.34 38.10 20.54
N TYR A 87 -22.02 38.12 20.32
CA TYR A 87 -21.22 36.91 20.14
C TYR A 87 -20.23 36.67 21.28
N ILE A 88 -19.40 37.67 21.62
CA ILE A 88 -18.36 37.52 22.66
C ILE A 88 -18.55 38.62 23.70
N GLU A 89 -18.82 38.24 24.94
CA GLU A 89 -18.90 39.18 26.07
C GLU A 89 -17.54 39.34 26.76
N THR A 90 -17.20 40.58 27.13
CA THR A 90 -16.06 40.84 28.02
C THR A 90 -16.54 41.01 29.45
N ILE A 91 -16.16 40.10 30.34
CA ILE A 91 -16.39 40.24 31.78
C ILE A 91 -15.21 40.99 32.38
N ARG A 92 -15.45 42.25 32.78
CA ARG A 92 -14.41 43.15 33.27
C ARG A 92 -13.56 42.49 34.36
N LYS A 93 -12.24 42.51 34.19
CA LYS A 93 -11.21 41.94 35.09
C LYS A 93 -11.31 40.42 35.31
N ARG A 94 -12.13 39.70 34.54
CA ARG A 94 -12.27 38.24 34.65
C ARG A 94 -11.96 37.51 33.35
N GLY A 95 -12.29 38.07 32.18
CA GLY A 95 -11.96 37.46 30.90
C GLY A 95 -13.07 37.58 29.86
N TYR A 96 -13.22 36.55 29.03
CA TYR A 96 -14.15 36.52 27.90
C TYR A 96 -15.03 35.27 27.95
N ARG A 97 -16.27 35.38 27.46
CA ARG A 97 -17.16 34.22 27.24
C ARG A 97 -17.92 34.38 25.93
N THR A 98 -18.34 33.26 25.35
CA THR A 98 -19.27 33.27 24.24
C THR A 98 -20.70 33.50 24.71
N LEU A 99 -21.49 34.21 23.91
CA LEU A 99 -22.94 34.44 24.09
C LEU A 99 -23.75 33.72 23.01
N ALA A 100 -23.24 33.70 21.77
CA ALA A 100 -23.91 33.02 20.68
C ALA A 100 -23.79 31.49 20.84
N GLN A 101 -24.82 30.79 20.40
CA GLN A 101 -24.87 29.33 20.45
C GLN A 101 -23.78 28.74 19.54
N VAL A 102 -23.05 27.74 20.04
CA VAL A 102 -22.10 26.95 19.26
C VAL A 102 -22.81 25.65 18.87
N ILE A 103 -22.97 25.40 17.57
CA ILE A 103 -23.68 24.25 17.02
C ILE A 103 -22.73 23.50 16.09
N PHE A 104 -22.48 22.23 16.36
CA PHE A 104 -21.73 21.37 15.45
C PHE A 104 -22.67 20.74 14.42
N PRO A 105 -22.20 20.46 13.20
CA PRO A 105 -22.89 19.57 12.30
C PRO A 105 -23.18 18.24 13.00
N LEU A 106 -24.39 17.72 12.81
CA LEU A 106 -24.83 16.46 13.40
C LEU A 106 -23.86 15.35 12.99
N GLY A 107 -23.39 14.57 13.97
CA GLY A 107 -22.43 13.48 13.76
C GLY A 107 -20.95 13.85 13.83
N GLN A 108 -20.59 15.12 14.05
CA GLN A 108 -19.20 15.56 14.36
C GLN A 108 -18.86 15.59 15.86
N GLU A 109 -19.83 15.29 16.72
CA GLU A 109 -19.65 15.37 18.17
C GLU A 109 -18.67 14.31 18.68
N GLU A 110 -17.56 14.74 19.30
CA GLU A 110 -16.58 13.83 19.95
C GLU A 110 -17.11 13.26 21.28
N SER A 111 -18.27 13.73 21.76
CA SER A 111 -18.90 13.31 23.01
C SER A 111 -20.42 13.39 22.92
N ALA A 112 -21.13 12.37 23.39
CA ALA A 112 -22.58 12.39 23.51
C ALA A 112 -23.01 12.91 24.90
N THR A 113 -24.09 13.69 24.95
CA THR A 113 -24.71 14.11 26.21
C THR A 113 -25.61 12.99 26.75
N PRO A 114 -25.45 12.54 28.02
CA PRO A 114 -26.33 11.54 28.60
C PRO A 114 -27.80 11.96 28.57
N GLN A 115 -28.70 11.02 28.29
CA GLN A 115 -30.16 11.23 28.25
C GLN A 115 -30.67 12.16 27.14
N SER A 116 -29.84 12.45 26.14
CA SER A 116 -30.26 13.20 24.94
C SER A 116 -31.16 12.40 24.00
N TRP A 117 -31.20 11.07 24.13
CA TRP A 117 -32.05 10.19 23.32
C TRP A 117 -33.15 9.51 24.15
N GLN A 118 -34.40 9.65 23.71
CA GLN A 118 -35.57 9.00 24.31
C GLN A 118 -36.40 8.20 23.30
N GLY A 119 -35.95 8.07 22.04
CA GLY A 119 -36.67 7.45 20.93
C GLY A 119 -36.66 5.90 20.91
N GLY A 120 -36.54 5.24 22.06
CA GLY A 120 -36.38 3.79 22.14
C GLY A 120 -34.94 3.33 21.89
N SER A 121 -34.74 2.21 21.18
CA SER A 121 -33.38 1.72 20.91
C SER A 121 -32.60 2.74 20.09
N PRO A 122 -31.39 3.14 20.50
CA PRO A 122 -30.53 4.00 19.68
C PRO A 122 -29.95 3.24 18.47
N PHE A 123 -30.12 1.91 18.43
CA PHE A 123 -29.64 1.04 17.36
C PHE A 123 -30.83 0.51 16.54
N PRO A 124 -31.00 0.91 15.26
CA PRO A 124 -32.12 0.49 14.42
C PRO A 124 -32.08 -0.97 13.93
N GLY A 125 -31.11 -1.77 14.39
CA GLY A 125 -30.97 -3.17 13.99
C GLY A 125 -30.51 -3.34 12.56
N LEU A 126 -31.23 -4.13 11.78
CA LEU A 126 -30.88 -4.31 10.37
C LEU A 126 -31.31 -3.13 9.48
N GLN A 127 -32.11 -2.18 9.99
CA GLN A 127 -32.56 -1.00 9.24
C GLN A 127 -31.45 0.05 9.08
N ALA A 128 -31.47 0.81 8.00
CA ALA A 128 -30.57 1.96 7.86
C ALA A 128 -30.96 3.06 8.86
N TYR A 129 -29.99 3.81 9.36
CA TYR A 129 -30.30 5.01 10.15
C TYR A 129 -30.99 6.03 9.25
N ASP A 130 -32.11 6.57 9.70
CA ASP A 130 -32.81 7.68 9.05
C ASP A 130 -32.65 8.99 9.83
N ALA A 131 -33.24 10.07 9.33
CA ALA A 131 -33.13 11.40 9.92
C ALA A 131 -33.58 11.47 11.40
N ARG A 132 -34.46 10.57 11.86
CA ARG A 132 -34.91 10.52 13.26
C ARG A 132 -33.79 10.11 14.20
N TYR A 133 -32.83 9.32 13.70
CA TYR A 133 -31.68 8.85 14.46
C TYR A 133 -30.44 9.75 14.31
N ALA A 134 -30.56 10.93 13.67
CA ALA A 134 -29.41 11.80 13.38
C ALA A 134 -28.61 12.21 14.63
N THR A 135 -29.28 12.40 15.77
CA THR A 135 -28.65 12.75 17.06
C THR A 135 -27.95 11.58 17.75
N VAL A 136 -28.13 10.35 17.26
CA VAL A 136 -27.45 9.15 17.74
C VAL A 136 -26.61 8.47 16.64
N PHE A 137 -26.36 9.16 15.53
CA PHE A 137 -25.54 8.67 14.42
C PHE A 137 -24.10 9.18 14.54
N PHE A 138 -23.23 8.37 15.15
CA PHE A 138 -21.83 8.71 15.42
C PHE A 138 -20.83 7.87 14.62
N GLY A 139 -19.55 8.29 14.63
CA GLY A 139 -18.45 7.53 14.02
C GLY A 139 -18.23 7.78 12.52
N ARG A 140 -19.02 8.65 11.89
CA ARG A 140 -18.87 9.02 10.46
C ARG A 140 -18.66 10.53 10.23
N GLY A 141 -18.31 11.31 11.25
CA GLY A 141 -18.19 12.77 11.16
C GLY A 141 -17.30 13.23 9.99
N SER A 142 -16.11 12.65 9.83
CA SER A 142 -15.18 13.04 8.75
C SER A 142 -15.72 12.77 7.34
N GLN A 143 -16.46 11.67 7.17
CA GLN A 143 -17.08 11.30 5.90
C GLN A 143 -18.30 12.17 5.59
N ILE A 144 -19.10 12.50 6.62
CA ILE A 144 -20.22 13.44 6.50
C ILE A 144 -19.68 14.79 6.01
N ASP A 145 -18.61 15.30 6.62
CA ASP A 145 -18.00 16.59 6.25
C ASP A 145 -17.50 16.61 4.82
N THR A 146 -16.70 15.61 4.47
CA THR A 146 -16.16 15.47 3.12
C THR A 146 -17.28 15.42 2.07
N LEU A 147 -18.37 14.72 2.38
CA LEU A 147 -19.49 14.57 1.46
C LEU A 147 -20.32 15.87 1.38
N LEU A 148 -20.55 16.56 2.49
CA LEU A 148 -21.21 17.87 2.52
C LEU A 148 -20.41 18.93 1.73
N GLU A 149 -19.08 18.94 1.85
CA GLU A 149 -18.19 19.78 1.06
C GLU A 149 -18.29 19.48 -0.44
N ARG A 150 -18.26 18.19 -0.82
CA ARG A 150 -18.41 17.76 -2.22
C ARG A 150 -19.76 18.16 -2.78
N ILE A 151 -20.84 18.00 -2.02
CA ILE A 151 -22.19 18.45 -2.43
C ILE A 151 -22.19 19.96 -2.67
N ALA A 152 -21.62 20.75 -1.77
CA ALA A 152 -21.52 22.20 -1.96
C ALA A 152 -20.71 22.58 -3.22
N GLN A 153 -19.61 21.88 -3.49
CA GLN A 153 -18.81 22.08 -4.72
C GLN A 153 -19.59 21.69 -5.99
N GLN A 154 -20.32 20.59 -5.97
CA GLN A 154 -21.15 20.15 -7.10
C GLN A 154 -22.30 21.13 -7.38
N VAL A 155 -22.93 21.64 -6.33
CA VAL A 155 -23.93 22.71 -6.44
C VAL A 155 -23.32 23.98 -7.05
N GLN A 156 -22.14 24.41 -6.60
CA GLN A 156 -21.44 25.57 -7.16
C GLN A 156 -21.02 25.36 -8.62
N TYR A 157 -20.68 24.12 -8.98
CA TYR A 157 -20.34 23.73 -10.36
C TYR A 157 -21.55 23.77 -11.30
N GLY A 158 -22.79 23.83 -10.79
CA GLY A 158 -24.01 23.85 -11.58
C GLY A 158 -24.58 22.46 -11.90
N ARG A 159 -24.05 21.41 -11.26
CA ARG A 159 -24.52 20.04 -11.39
C ARG A 159 -24.51 19.37 -10.02
N ALA A 160 -25.61 19.46 -9.30
CA ALA A 160 -25.76 19.00 -7.92
C ALA A 160 -25.99 17.48 -7.85
N PHE A 161 -25.01 16.69 -8.31
CA PHE A 161 -25.03 15.23 -8.28
C PHE A 161 -23.84 14.67 -7.51
N CYS A 162 -24.09 13.78 -6.54
CA CYS A 162 -23.04 13.00 -5.87
C CYS A 162 -23.40 11.52 -5.82
N LEU A 163 -22.43 10.67 -6.16
CA LEU A 163 -22.50 9.21 -6.11
C LEU A 163 -21.59 8.69 -5.00
N VAL A 164 -22.18 8.00 -4.02
CA VAL A 164 -21.48 7.31 -2.94
C VAL A 164 -21.22 5.86 -3.34
N LEU A 165 -19.95 5.49 -3.41
CA LEU A 165 -19.48 4.15 -3.73
C LEU A 165 -18.97 3.49 -2.45
N GLY A 166 -19.21 2.19 -2.26
CA GLY A 166 -18.62 1.45 -1.14
C GLY A 166 -19.08 0.00 -1.10
N PRO A 167 -18.37 -0.90 -0.40
CA PRO A 167 -18.76 -2.29 -0.28
C PRO A 167 -20.14 -2.45 0.38
N SER A 168 -20.74 -3.64 0.27
CA SER A 168 -22.00 -3.94 0.94
C SER A 168 -21.86 -3.73 2.45
N GLY A 169 -22.90 -3.21 3.11
CA GLY A 169 -22.85 -2.99 4.56
C GLY A 169 -21.95 -1.86 5.06
N SER A 170 -21.24 -1.10 4.21
CA SER A 170 -20.37 0.01 4.67
C SER A 170 -21.10 1.21 5.32
N GLY A 171 -22.43 1.23 5.27
CA GLY A 171 -23.28 2.27 5.88
C GLY A 171 -23.67 3.41 4.94
N LYS A 172 -23.65 3.23 3.61
CA LYS A 172 -23.98 4.27 2.61
C LYS A 172 -25.33 4.95 2.86
N SER A 173 -26.40 4.16 3.00
CA SER A 173 -27.75 4.67 3.22
C SER A 173 -27.88 5.43 4.54
N SER A 174 -27.30 4.88 5.62
CA SER A 174 -27.24 5.52 6.93
C SER A 174 -26.47 6.84 6.89
N LEU A 175 -25.34 6.88 6.17
CA LEU A 175 -24.53 8.09 6.00
C LEU A 175 -25.34 9.21 5.35
N ILE A 176 -26.09 8.91 4.29
CA ILE A 176 -26.92 9.91 3.61
C ILE A 176 -28.10 10.35 4.48
N ASN A 177 -28.91 9.40 4.94
CA ASN A 177 -30.19 9.72 5.56
C ASN A 177 -30.06 10.27 7.00
N ALA A 178 -29.08 9.81 7.77
CA ALA A 178 -28.88 10.25 9.15
C ALA A 178 -27.70 11.22 9.33
N GLY A 179 -26.73 11.21 8.41
CA GLY A 179 -25.58 12.12 8.44
C GLY A 179 -25.76 13.35 7.55
N VAL A 180 -25.94 13.15 6.24
CA VAL A 180 -25.90 14.26 5.26
C VAL A 180 -27.20 15.05 5.22
N MET A 181 -28.35 14.39 5.02
CA MET A 181 -29.65 15.08 4.88
C MET A 181 -30.00 15.95 6.08
N PRO A 182 -29.87 15.48 7.33
CA PRO A 182 -30.20 16.29 8.50
C PRO A 182 -29.35 17.56 8.60
N ASN A 183 -28.08 17.51 8.19
CA ASN A 183 -27.20 18.67 8.14
C ASN A 183 -27.60 19.68 7.05
N LEU A 184 -28.06 19.22 5.88
CA LEU A 184 -28.53 20.11 4.82
C LEU A 184 -29.92 20.71 5.11
N MET A 185 -30.74 20.06 5.92
CA MET A 185 -32.09 20.50 6.30
C MET A 185 -32.14 21.45 7.49
N GLN A 186 -31.01 21.69 8.18
CA GLN A 186 -30.97 22.71 9.22
C GLN A 186 -31.30 24.10 8.63
N ASN A 187 -31.82 25.00 9.46
CA ASN A 187 -32.22 26.35 9.02
C ASN A 187 -31.10 27.10 8.27
N ASN A 188 -29.84 26.93 8.68
CA ASN A 188 -28.68 27.58 8.07
C ASN A 188 -28.11 26.80 6.86
N GLY A 189 -28.56 25.56 6.63
CA GLY A 189 -27.98 24.61 5.70
C GLY A 189 -26.49 24.34 5.98
N TYR A 190 -25.76 23.88 4.95
CA TYR A 190 -24.31 23.72 5.01
C TYR A 190 -23.64 24.35 3.79
N ASN A 191 -22.63 25.22 4.01
CA ASN A 191 -21.86 25.86 2.94
C ASN A 191 -22.73 26.54 1.85
N GLY A 192 -23.89 27.09 2.23
CA GLY A 192 -24.81 27.75 1.31
C GLY A 192 -25.69 26.81 0.49
N VAL A 193 -25.77 25.54 0.87
CA VAL A 193 -26.75 24.56 0.38
C VAL A 193 -27.73 24.29 1.51
N LYS A 194 -29.01 24.61 1.29
CA LYS A 194 -30.11 24.30 2.19
C LYS A 194 -31.11 23.43 1.46
N VAL A 195 -31.57 22.36 2.11
CA VAL A 195 -32.58 21.44 1.58
C VAL A 195 -33.88 21.66 2.35
N GLU A 196 -34.95 22.03 1.66
CA GLU A 196 -36.26 22.28 2.30
C GLU A 196 -37.03 20.97 2.53
N SER A 197 -36.97 20.07 1.56
CA SER A 197 -37.57 18.74 1.65
C SER A 197 -36.73 17.74 0.86
N TYR A 198 -36.67 16.50 1.36
CA TYR A 198 -36.00 15.41 0.67
C TYR A 198 -36.87 14.16 0.65
N SER A 199 -36.63 13.31 -0.34
CA SER A 199 -37.23 11.99 -0.42
C SER A 199 -36.17 10.93 -0.69
N SER A 200 -36.45 9.69 -0.32
CA SER A 200 -35.59 8.54 -0.58
C SER A 200 -36.32 7.55 -1.47
N LEU A 201 -35.63 7.05 -2.49
CA LEU A 201 -36.08 6.00 -3.38
C LEU A 201 -35.15 4.80 -3.23
N ASP A 202 -35.63 3.70 -2.63
CA ASP A 202 -34.93 2.41 -2.68
C ASP A 202 -35.36 1.65 -3.93
N LEU A 203 -34.42 1.43 -4.84
CA LEU A 203 -34.68 0.77 -6.11
C LEU A 203 -34.96 -0.75 -5.96
N ALA A 204 -34.78 -1.33 -4.77
CA ALA A 204 -35.09 -2.74 -4.53
C ALA A 204 -36.60 -3.04 -4.44
N ASP A 205 -37.44 -2.08 -4.09
CA ASP A 205 -38.89 -2.27 -3.87
C ASP A 205 -39.73 -2.02 -5.14
N LEU A 206 -39.08 -2.01 -6.31
CA LEU A 206 -39.70 -1.61 -7.56
C LEU A 206 -40.43 -2.76 -8.28
N THR A 207 -41.66 -2.47 -8.72
CA THR A 207 -42.39 -3.32 -9.66
C THR A 207 -41.94 -3.02 -11.11
N PRO A 208 -41.82 -4.02 -12.01
CA PRO A 208 -41.40 -3.79 -13.40
C PRO A 208 -42.27 -2.74 -14.12
N GLY A 209 -41.64 -1.87 -14.93
CA GLY A 209 -42.34 -0.82 -15.71
C GLY A 209 -42.79 0.41 -14.92
N GLN A 210 -42.42 0.55 -13.64
CA GLN A 210 -42.88 1.64 -12.77
C GLN A 210 -41.77 2.60 -12.31
N LEU A 211 -40.60 2.61 -12.95
CA LEU A 211 -39.44 3.42 -12.54
C LEU A 211 -39.77 4.91 -12.34
N LEU A 212 -40.36 5.54 -13.37
CA LEU A 212 -40.76 6.95 -13.28
C LEU A 212 -41.96 7.16 -12.35
N MET A 213 -42.83 6.16 -12.18
CA MET A 213 -43.95 6.22 -11.24
C MET A 213 -43.49 6.22 -9.79
N GLN A 214 -42.43 5.47 -9.49
CA GLN A 214 -41.85 5.39 -8.15
C GLN A 214 -40.98 6.62 -7.87
N LEU A 215 -40.25 7.12 -8.88
CA LEU A 215 -39.64 8.45 -8.80
C LEU A 215 -40.71 9.52 -8.54
N ALA A 216 -41.79 9.55 -9.31
CA ALA A 216 -42.90 10.47 -9.11
C ALA A 216 -43.50 10.34 -7.71
N SER A 217 -43.73 9.12 -7.21
CA SER A 217 -44.22 8.91 -5.85
C SER A 217 -43.29 9.54 -4.81
N ALA A 218 -41.99 9.31 -4.91
CA ALA A 218 -41.01 9.92 -4.01
C ALA A 218 -40.96 11.45 -4.16
N LEU A 219 -41.23 12.01 -5.34
CA LEU A 219 -41.27 13.46 -5.56
C LEU A 219 -42.55 14.11 -5.03
N LEU A 220 -43.66 13.36 -4.89
CA LEU A 220 -44.91 13.87 -4.33
C LEU A 220 -44.82 14.15 -2.82
N ASP A 221 -43.90 13.49 -2.12
CA ASP A 221 -43.63 13.73 -0.71
C ASP A 221 -42.91 15.07 -0.45
N TRP A 222 -42.50 15.78 -1.52
CA TRP A 222 -41.91 17.10 -1.37
C TRP A 222 -42.97 18.14 -1.03
N GLU A 223 -42.77 18.78 0.11
CA GLU A 223 -43.57 19.89 0.60
C GLU A 223 -42.69 21.06 1.02
N VAL A 224 -43.25 22.26 0.94
CA VAL A 224 -42.63 23.49 1.46
C VAL A 224 -43.70 24.24 2.24
N ALA A 225 -43.44 24.52 3.51
CA ALA A 225 -44.40 25.18 4.41
C ALA A 225 -45.79 24.50 4.40
N ASP A 226 -45.80 23.18 4.56
CA ASP A 226 -46.99 22.30 4.57
C ASP A 226 -47.82 22.33 3.27
N GLN A 227 -47.24 22.81 2.16
CA GLN A 227 -47.86 22.78 0.83
C GLN A 227 -47.10 21.83 -0.10
N PRO A 228 -47.78 20.87 -0.76
CA PRO A 228 -47.15 19.94 -1.68
C PRO A 228 -46.62 20.68 -2.92
N VAL A 229 -45.42 20.35 -3.36
CA VAL A 229 -44.77 20.98 -4.53
C VAL A 229 -45.57 20.72 -5.82
N PHE A 230 -46.19 19.54 -5.91
CA PHE A 230 -46.96 19.10 -7.08
C PHE A 230 -48.44 18.92 -6.74
N GLU A 231 -49.06 19.98 -6.24
CA GLU A 231 -50.48 20.00 -5.85
C GLU A 231 -51.40 19.44 -6.96
N GLY A 232 -52.29 18.52 -6.58
CA GLY A 232 -53.31 17.94 -7.46
C GLY A 232 -52.80 16.91 -8.47
N CYS A 233 -51.51 16.54 -8.47
CA CYS A 233 -50.98 15.50 -9.34
C CYS A 233 -51.03 14.12 -8.64
N SER A 234 -51.53 13.09 -9.33
CA SER A 234 -51.30 11.70 -8.92
C SER A 234 -49.88 11.24 -9.31
N ALA A 235 -49.42 10.13 -8.73
CA ALA A 235 -48.12 9.54 -9.09
C ALA A 235 -48.03 9.20 -10.59
N GLU A 236 -49.13 8.72 -11.19
CA GLU A 236 -49.23 8.44 -12.62
C GLU A 236 -49.12 9.71 -13.47
N GLN A 237 -49.83 10.78 -13.08
CA GLN A 237 -49.78 12.06 -13.80
C GLN A 237 -48.41 12.72 -13.71
N LEU A 238 -47.74 12.64 -12.56
CA LEU A 238 -46.39 13.17 -12.39
C LEU A 238 -45.36 12.29 -13.12
N ALA A 239 -45.55 10.98 -13.20
CA ALA A 239 -44.72 10.09 -14.01
C ALA A 239 -44.78 10.43 -15.50
N ASP A 240 -45.98 10.66 -16.04
CA ASP A 240 -46.19 11.12 -17.42
C ASP A 240 -45.48 12.47 -17.68
N LYS A 241 -45.56 13.39 -16.71
CA LYS A 241 -44.84 14.67 -16.77
C LYS A 241 -43.32 14.51 -16.69
N LEU A 242 -42.81 13.62 -15.84
CA LEU A 242 -41.38 13.28 -15.82
C LEU A 242 -40.96 12.70 -17.17
N GLN A 243 -41.80 11.92 -17.83
CA GLN A 243 -41.48 11.33 -19.13
C GLN A 243 -41.48 12.36 -20.27
N HIS A 244 -42.52 13.21 -20.35
CA HIS A 244 -42.79 14.04 -21.53
C HIS A 244 -42.71 15.55 -21.31
N GLN A 245 -42.76 16.04 -20.06
CA GLN A 245 -42.88 17.47 -19.71
C GLN A 245 -41.93 17.88 -18.57
N MET A 246 -40.65 17.48 -18.65
CA MET A 246 -39.69 17.74 -17.58
C MET A 246 -39.55 19.23 -17.21
N ASP A 247 -39.63 20.13 -18.19
CA ASP A 247 -39.56 21.57 -17.95
C ASP A 247 -40.65 22.06 -16.99
N TRP A 248 -41.85 21.49 -17.06
CA TRP A 248 -42.93 21.80 -16.13
C TRP A 248 -42.57 21.37 -14.71
N VAL A 249 -42.01 20.15 -14.54
CA VAL A 249 -41.58 19.63 -13.24
C VAL A 249 -40.52 20.55 -12.62
N LEU A 250 -39.51 20.93 -13.40
CA LEU A 250 -38.45 21.83 -12.95
C LEU A 250 -38.95 23.24 -12.64
N GLN A 251 -39.92 23.76 -13.41
CA GLN A 251 -40.55 25.06 -13.14
C GLN A 251 -41.40 25.03 -11.86
N SER A 252 -42.12 23.94 -11.59
CA SER A 252 -42.87 23.74 -10.35
C SER A 252 -41.94 23.75 -9.13
N CYS A 253 -40.81 23.02 -9.20
CA CYS A 253 -39.79 23.07 -8.14
C CYS A 253 -39.24 24.49 -7.94
N LYS A 254 -38.90 25.20 -9.03
CA LYS A 254 -38.41 26.59 -8.95
C LYS A 254 -39.42 27.53 -8.33
N LYS A 255 -40.70 27.41 -8.71
CA LYS A 255 -41.79 28.25 -8.19
C LYS A 255 -42.01 28.01 -6.70
N ALA A 256 -42.00 26.74 -6.26
CA ALA A 256 -42.12 26.40 -4.85
C ALA A 256 -40.99 27.02 -4.00
N LEU A 257 -39.76 27.04 -4.52
CA LEU A 257 -38.60 27.62 -3.84
C LEU A 257 -38.53 29.16 -3.92
N GLN A 258 -39.07 29.79 -4.97
CA GLN A 258 -39.03 31.25 -5.16
C GLN A 258 -39.89 32.04 -4.15
N ASN A 259 -40.87 31.40 -3.53
CA ASN A 259 -41.69 32.03 -2.47
C ASN A 259 -40.92 32.21 -1.14
N GLN A 260 -39.69 31.69 -1.04
CA GLN A 260 -38.79 31.87 0.09
C GLN A 260 -37.79 32.99 -0.23
N ASN A 261 -37.61 33.95 0.68
CA ASN A 261 -36.70 35.10 0.51
C ASN A 261 -35.19 34.72 0.42
N GLU A 262 -34.84 33.43 0.40
CA GLU A 262 -33.47 32.91 0.42
C GLU A 262 -33.10 32.22 -0.91
N SER A 263 -32.21 32.83 -1.70
CA SER A 263 -31.85 32.36 -3.05
C SER A 263 -31.01 31.06 -3.11
N LYS A 264 -31.12 30.17 -2.11
CA LYS A 264 -30.20 29.03 -1.90
C LYS A 264 -30.88 27.71 -1.49
N SER A 265 -32.19 27.70 -1.33
CA SER A 265 -32.98 26.52 -1.00
C SER A 265 -33.12 25.57 -2.20
N ARG A 266 -33.15 24.26 -1.92
CA ARG A 266 -33.25 23.17 -2.90
C ARG A 266 -34.11 22.04 -2.36
N PHE A 267 -34.57 21.17 -3.25
CA PHE A 267 -35.05 19.84 -2.88
C PHE A 267 -33.90 18.83 -2.97
N ALA A 268 -34.04 17.68 -2.32
CA ALA A 268 -33.10 16.58 -2.49
C ALA A 268 -33.80 15.25 -2.75
N ILE A 269 -33.16 14.40 -3.55
CA ILE A 269 -33.58 13.01 -3.68
C ILE A 269 -32.38 12.09 -3.48
N PHE A 270 -32.55 11.10 -2.62
CA PHE A 270 -31.59 10.03 -2.42
C PHE A 270 -32.06 8.77 -3.14
N ILE A 271 -31.28 8.31 -4.11
CA ILE A 271 -31.56 7.12 -4.92
C ILE A 271 -30.61 6.02 -4.44
N ASP A 272 -31.13 5.14 -3.59
CA ASP A 272 -30.37 4.05 -3.00
C ASP A 272 -30.35 2.82 -3.91
N ARG A 273 -29.32 2.00 -3.73
CA ARG A 273 -29.07 0.77 -4.50
C ARG A 273 -29.16 0.99 -6.01
N LEU A 274 -28.41 1.96 -6.52
CA LEU A 274 -28.31 2.24 -7.96
C LEU A 274 -27.88 1.01 -8.75
N GLU A 275 -27.15 0.07 -8.12
CA GLU A 275 -26.85 -1.21 -8.72
C GLU A 275 -28.11 -1.95 -9.20
N VAL A 276 -29.26 -1.80 -8.53
CA VAL A 276 -30.53 -2.40 -8.97
C VAL A 276 -30.98 -1.76 -10.27
N LEU A 277 -30.91 -0.45 -10.48
CA LEU A 277 -31.27 0.15 -11.78
C LEU A 277 -30.35 -0.34 -12.90
N LEU A 278 -29.03 -0.29 -12.66
CA LEU A 278 -28.00 -0.59 -13.66
C LEU A 278 -28.03 -2.05 -14.07
N SER A 279 -28.35 -2.89 -13.11
CA SER A 279 -28.32 -4.30 -13.28
C SER A 279 -29.72 -4.79 -13.66
N SER A 280 -30.80 -4.52 -12.88
CA SER A 280 -32.18 -5.13 -12.89
C SER A 280 -32.77 -5.42 -14.29
N PRO A 281 -33.29 -6.63 -14.56
CA PRO A 281 -33.70 -7.09 -15.89
C PRO A 281 -35.11 -6.60 -16.24
N HIS A 282 -35.80 -6.10 -15.21
CA HIS A 282 -37.15 -5.61 -15.17
C HIS A 282 -37.20 -4.21 -15.78
N PHE A 283 -36.03 -3.63 -16.08
CA PHE A 283 -35.86 -2.34 -16.73
C PHE A 283 -35.11 -2.55 -18.04
N SER A 284 -35.75 -2.18 -19.14
CA SER A 284 -35.13 -2.11 -20.46
C SER A 284 -34.03 -1.04 -20.51
N GLU A 285 -33.14 -1.12 -21.50
CA GLU A 285 -32.07 -0.13 -21.67
C GLU A 285 -32.63 1.28 -21.92
N GLU A 286 -33.74 1.39 -22.65
CA GLU A 286 -34.47 2.65 -22.88
C GLU A 286 -35.02 3.24 -21.59
N GLU A 287 -35.65 2.42 -20.73
CA GLU A 287 -36.15 2.86 -19.42
C GLU A 287 -35.01 3.32 -18.49
N ARG A 288 -33.88 2.60 -18.48
CA ARG A 288 -32.71 2.96 -17.69
C ARG A 288 -32.13 4.30 -18.14
N GLN A 289 -31.95 4.47 -19.46
CA GLN A 289 -31.41 5.70 -20.01
C GLN A 289 -32.34 6.87 -19.74
N LEU A 290 -33.65 6.69 -19.94
CA LEU A 290 -34.66 7.70 -19.63
C LEU A 290 -34.61 8.13 -18.16
N PHE A 291 -34.53 7.16 -17.22
CA PHE A 291 -34.42 7.46 -15.80
C PHE A 291 -33.14 8.24 -15.47
N ILE A 292 -31.99 7.83 -16.02
CA ILE A 292 -30.71 8.51 -15.83
C ILE A 292 -30.74 9.93 -16.40
N ASP A 293 -31.39 10.15 -17.55
CA ASP A 293 -31.56 11.46 -18.15
C ASP A 293 -32.44 12.37 -17.27
N ARG A 294 -33.49 11.82 -16.62
CA ARG A 294 -34.29 12.58 -15.64
C ARG A 294 -33.51 12.92 -14.39
N MET A 295 -32.67 12.01 -13.88
CA MET A 295 -31.75 12.33 -12.79
C MET A 295 -30.80 13.48 -13.17
N GLU A 296 -30.24 13.45 -14.38
CA GLU A 296 -29.33 14.49 -14.86
C GLU A 296 -30.03 15.87 -14.97
N GLN A 297 -31.26 15.89 -15.49
CA GLN A 297 -32.07 17.10 -15.59
C GLN A 297 -32.45 17.66 -14.22
N LEU A 298 -32.75 16.81 -13.24
CA LEU A 298 -32.94 17.25 -11.85
C LEU A 298 -31.65 17.86 -11.29
N ALA A 299 -30.51 17.17 -11.41
CA ALA A 299 -29.24 17.62 -10.85
C ALA A 299 -28.70 18.93 -11.46
N THR A 300 -29.00 19.19 -12.74
CA THR A 300 -28.58 20.41 -13.46
C THR A 300 -29.61 21.56 -13.39
N SER A 301 -30.77 21.32 -12.78
CA SER A 301 -31.86 22.31 -12.69
C SER A 301 -31.53 23.56 -11.87
N GLY A 302 -30.55 23.44 -10.97
CA GLY A 302 -30.23 24.43 -9.92
C GLY A 302 -31.11 24.33 -8.67
N SER A 303 -32.18 23.54 -8.72
CA SER A 303 -33.22 23.44 -7.68
C SER A 303 -33.24 22.10 -6.94
N VAL A 304 -32.58 21.07 -7.45
CA VAL A 304 -32.59 19.71 -6.87
C VAL A 304 -31.17 19.20 -6.69
N VAL A 305 -30.88 18.61 -5.53
CA VAL A 305 -29.68 17.84 -5.23
C VAL A 305 -30.00 16.36 -5.41
N VAL A 306 -29.26 15.67 -6.27
CA VAL A 306 -29.42 14.23 -6.50
C VAL A 306 -28.26 13.50 -5.85
N LEU A 307 -28.57 12.67 -4.86
CA LEU A 307 -27.61 11.76 -4.24
C LEU A 307 -27.93 10.34 -4.67
N SER A 308 -26.91 9.54 -4.91
CA SER A 308 -27.10 8.14 -5.19
C SER A 308 -26.04 7.28 -4.51
N ALA A 309 -26.40 6.04 -4.19
CA ALA A 309 -25.47 5.07 -3.62
C ALA A 309 -25.38 3.83 -4.52
N CYS A 310 -24.15 3.34 -4.73
CA CYS A 310 -23.90 2.13 -5.51
C CYS A 310 -22.77 1.30 -4.85
N ARG A 311 -22.76 -0.02 -5.07
CA ARG A 311 -21.63 -0.85 -4.60
C ARG A 311 -20.45 -0.84 -5.57
N ASN A 312 -19.26 -1.03 -5.02
CA ASN A 312 -18.01 -0.97 -5.78
C ASN A 312 -17.94 -2.03 -6.89
N GLU A 313 -18.53 -3.22 -6.70
CA GLU A 313 -18.50 -4.27 -7.72
C GLU A 313 -19.30 -3.93 -8.99
N PHE A 314 -20.23 -2.97 -8.94
CA PHE A 314 -21.02 -2.52 -10.09
C PHE A 314 -20.40 -1.32 -10.83
N TYR A 315 -19.18 -0.90 -10.44
CA TYR A 315 -18.46 0.18 -11.10
C TYR A 315 -18.30 0.02 -12.63
N PRO A 316 -18.02 -1.18 -13.17
CA PRO A 316 -17.95 -1.36 -14.62
C PRO A 316 -19.25 -1.02 -15.35
N LEU A 317 -20.42 -1.21 -14.72
CA LEU A 317 -21.72 -0.83 -15.31
C LEU A 317 -21.93 0.68 -15.28
N LEU A 318 -21.46 1.37 -14.23
CA LEU A 318 -21.52 2.84 -14.12
C LEU A 318 -20.77 3.53 -15.27
N VAL A 319 -19.62 2.99 -15.67
CA VAL A 319 -18.78 3.56 -16.74
C VAL A 319 -19.51 3.65 -18.08
N ASN A 320 -20.48 2.78 -18.32
CA ASN A 320 -21.28 2.78 -19.55
C ASN A 320 -22.29 3.93 -19.65
N HIS A 321 -22.49 4.69 -18.57
CA HIS A 321 -23.43 5.82 -18.53
C HIS A 321 -22.69 7.15 -18.31
N PRO A 322 -22.47 7.97 -19.36
CA PRO A 322 -21.73 9.22 -19.26
C PRO A 322 -22.24 10.19 -18.19
N SER A 323 -23.56 10.30 -18.01
CA SER A 323 -24.16 11.16 -16.97
C SER A 323 -23.72 10.73 -15.57
N LEU A 324 -23.63 9.43 -15.27
CA LEU A 324 -23.19 8.95 -13.95
C LEU A 324 -21.68 9.18 -13.71
N MET A 325 -20.90 9.30 -14.79
CA MET A 325 -19.45 9.56 -14.75
C MET A 325 -19.07 11.04 -14.76
N ALA A 326 -20.00 11.92 -15.14
CA ALA A 326 -19.78 13.36 -15.19
C ALA A 326 -19.41 13.94 -13.82
N GLY A 327 -18.47 14.88 -13.79
CA GLY A 327 -18.04 15.55 -12.55
C GLY A 327 -17.15 14.71 -11.63
N LYS A 328 -16.78 13.47 -11.97
CA LYS A 328 -15.91 12.60 -11.14
C LYS A 328 -14.61 13.31 -10.72
N ALA A 329 -13.91 13.94 -11.66
CA ALA A 329 -12.66 14.67 -11.39
C ALA A 329 -12.83 15.90 -10.48
N ARG A 330 -14.07 16.33 -10.24
CA ARG A 330 -14.44 17.45 -9.36
C ARG A 330 -15.09 16.97 -8.05
N GLY A 331 -15.01 15.68 -7.74
CA GLY A 331 -15.53 15.14 -6.48
C GLY A 331 -16.98 14.65 -6.52
N ALA A 332 -17.59 14.47 -7.70
CA ALA A 332 -18.95 13.91 -7.80
C ALA A 332 -19.04 12.44 -7.32
N HIS A 333 -17.92 11.71 -7.25
CA HIS A 333 -17.87 10.34 -6.71
C HIS A 333 -17.19 10.36 -5.35
N PHE A 334 -17.73 9.66 -4.35
CA PHE A 334 -17.19 9.54 -3.01
C PHE A 334 -17.10 8.07 -2.59
N ASP A 335 -15.88 7.57 -2.36
CA ASP A 335 -15.64 6.20 -1.92
C ASP A 335 -15.71 6.11 -0.38
N LEU A 336 -16.76 5.45 0.12
CA LEU A 336 -16.98 5.15 1.53
C LEU A 336 -16.34 3.81 1.90
N ALA A 337 -15.21 3.89 2.62
CA ALA A 337 -14.55 2.73 3.18
C ALA A 337 -15.31 2.14 4.40
N PRO A 338 -15.13 0.84 4.70
CA PRO A 338 -15.51 0.26 5.98
C PRO A 338 -14.93 1.06 7.16
N PRO A 339 -15.62 1.12 8.31
CA PRO A 339 -15.18 1.94 9.42
C PRO A 339 -13.93 1.36 10.10
N GLY A 340 -13.03 2.24 10.51
CA GLY A 340 -11.88 1.87 11.34
C GLY A 340 -12.26 1.60 12.80
N ARG A 341 -11.32 1.10 13.61
CA ARG A 341 -11.55 0.81 15.03
C ARG A 341 -12.06 2.01 15.83
N THR A 342 -11.49 3.20 15.61
CA THR A 342 -11.91 4.42 16.31
C THR A 342 -13.35 4.80 15.98
N GLU A 343 -13.73 4.70 14.71
CA GLU A 343 -15.08 4.97 14.21
C GLU A 343 -16.08 3.95 14.78
N LEU A 344 -15.71 2.67 14.81
CA LEU A 344 -16.52 1.60 15.42
C LEU A 344 -16.75 1.83 16.92
N LEU A 345 -15.72 2.24 17.68
CA LEU A 345 -15.90 2.57 19.10
C LEU A 345 -16.88 3.73 19.29
N GLN A 346 -16.85 4.75 18.43
CA GLN A 346 -17.81 5.85 18.47
C GLN A 346 -19.22 5.36 18.13
N MET A 347 -19.38 4.53 17.09
CA MET A 347 -20.65 3.91 16.70
C MET A 347 -21.25 3.03 17.80
N ILE A 348 -20.42 2.44 18.66
CA ILE A 348 -20.88 1.58 19.77
C ILE A 348 -21.18 2.42 21.02
N ARG A 349 -20.21 3.23 21.47
CA ARG A 349 -20.26 3.89 22.78
C ARG A 349 -21.14 5.13 22.81
N LEU A 350 -21.07 5.98 21.79
CA LEU A 350 -21.74 7.29 21.82
C LEU A 350 -23.27 7.19 21.76
N PRO A 351 -23.89 6.34 20.91
CA PRO A 351 -25.35 6.13 20.96
C PRO A 351 -25.79 5.53 22.31
N ALA A 352 -24.97 4.65 22.89
CA ALA A 352 -25.25 4.06 24.21
C ALA A 352 -25.24 5.12 25.31
N ILE A 353 -24.27 6.03 25.31
CA ILE A 353 -24.21 7.16 26.25
C ILE A 353 -25.43 8.07 26.06
N ALA A 354 -25.78 8.43 24.83
CA ALA A 354 -26.95 9.27 24.52
C ALA A 354 -28.26 8.68 25.07
N ALA A 355 -28.40 7.35 24.99
CA ALA A 355 -29.55 6.61 25.52
C ALA A 355 -29.41 6.19 27.01
N ASN A 356 -28.37 6.65 27.71
CA ASN A 356 -28.10 6.33 29.12
C ASN A 356 -27.97 4.81 29.39
N LEU A 357 -27.28 4.11 28.49
CA LEU A 357 -26.97 2.68 28.58
C LEU A 357 -25.58 2.47 29.19
N SER A 358 -25.43 1.36 29.92
CA SER A 358 -24.14 0.90 30.45
C SER A 358 -23.77 -0.48 29.91
N TRP A 359 -22.50 -0.86 30.02
CA TRP A 359 -21.98 -2.12 29.49
C TRP A 359 -21.69 -3.09 30.62
N ASP A 360 -22.00 -4.36 30.40
CA ASP A 360 -21.55 -5.47 31.23
C ASP A 360 -20.13 -5.90 30.86
N ILE A 361 -19.50 -6.73 31.70
CA ILE A 361 -18.11 -7.18 31.54
C ILE A 361 -18.11 -8.70 31.42
N ASP A 362 -17.23 -9.26 30.56
CA ASP A 362 -17.03 -10.72 30.54
C ASP A 362 -16.47 -11.20 31.89
N PRO A 363 -17.17 -12.08 32.63
CA PRO A 363 -16.73 -12.56 33.93
C PRO A 363 -15.43 -13.37 33.90
N ASN A 364 -15.01 -13.88 32.74
CA ASN A 364 -13.79 -14.70 32.62
C ASN A 364 -12.56 -13.88 32.26
N THR A 365 -12.70 -12.92 31.36
CA THR A 365 -11.57 -12.14 30.80
C THR A 365 -11.48 -10.73 31.38
N ALA A 366 -12.51 -10.27 32.09
CA ALA A 366 -12.67 -8.90 32.58
C ALA A 366 -12.67 -7.83 31.46
N ILE A 367 -12.93 -8.23 30.21
CA ILE A 367 -13.02 -7.30 29.07
C ILE A 367 -14.45 -6.73 29.00
N PRO A 368 -14.61 -5.39 28.89
CA PRO A 368 -15.91 -4.76 28.67
C PRO A 368 -16.58 -5.20 27.36
N LEU A 369 -17.91 -5.34 27.37
CA LEU A 369 -18.68 -5.84 26.21
C LEU A 369 -18.54 -4.95 24.96
N ASP A 370 -18.47 -3.63 25.13
CA ASP A 370 -18.22 -2.67 24.05
C ASP A 370 -16.86 -2.87 23.37
N GLU A 371 -15.83 -3.22 24.14
CA GLU A 371 -14.50 -3.51 23.62
C GLU A 371 -14.49 -4.83 22.84
N LEU A 372 -15.20 -5.86 23.33
CA LEU A 372 -15.39 -7.13 22.62
C LEU A 372 -16.10 -6.90 21.27
N LEU A 373 -17.23 -6.20 21.28
CA LEU A 373 -17.99 -5.85 20.08
C LEU A 373 -17.13 -5.09 19.06
N CYS A 374 -16.32 -4.14 19.51
CA CYS A 374 -15.42 -3.41 18.63
C CYS A 374 -14.34 -4.32 18.03
N SER A 375 -13.73 -5.19 18.83
CA SER A 375 -12.66 -6.08 18.37
C SER A 375 -13.15 -7.09 17.31
N GLU A 376 -14.34 -7.64 17.51
CA GLU A 376 -14.96 -8.60 16.60
C GLU A 376 -15.45 -7.93 15.30
N ALA A 377 -16.00 -6.71 15.41
CA ALA A 377 -16.39 -5.93 14.24
C ALA A 377 -15.18 -5.45 13.43
N ALA A 378 -14.09 -5.00 14.06
CA ALA A 378 -12.89 -4.53 13.38
C ALA A 378 -12.16 -5.64 12.61
N SER A 379 -12.34 -6.90 13.03
CA SER A 379 -11.76 -8.07 12.36
C SER A 379 -12.55 -8.50 11.11
N ASN A 380 -13.69 -7.87 10.83
CA ASN A 380 -14.64 -8.26 9.78
C ASN A 380 -15.13 -7.03 8.97
N PRO A 381 -14.63 -6.80 7.74
CA PRO A 381 -14.92 -5.61 6.94
C PRO A 381 -16.41 -5.31 6.67
N ASP A 382 -17.27 -6.33 6.67
CA ASP A 382 -18.70 -6.23 6.38
C ASP A 382 -19.57 -6.35 7.66
N ALA A 383 -18.98 -6.17 8.85
CA ALA A 383 -19.65 -6.43 10.12
C ALA A 383 -20.73 -5.43 10.52
N LEU A 384 -20.82 -4.26 9.89
CA LEU A 384 -21.68 -3.17 10.35
C LEU A 384 -23.17 -3.56 10.51
N PRO A 385 -23.84 -4.18 9.53
CA PRO A 385 -25.23 -4.61 9.71
C PRO A 385 -25.39 -5.64 10.82
N MET A 386 -24.42 -6.56 10.97
CA MET A 386 -24.43 -7.58 12.01
C MET A 386 -24.21 -6.97 13.39
N LEU A 387 -23.25 -6.05 13.52
CA LEU A 387 -22.98 -5.29 14.74
C LEU A 387 -24.23 -4.50 15.15
N GLN A 388 -24.89 -3.83 14.21
CA GLN A 388 -26.08 -3.03 14.48
C GLN A 388 -27.27 -3.90 14.94
N TYR A 389 -27.47 -5.07 14.32
CA TYR A 389 -28.45 -6.04 14.78
C TYR A 389 -28.14 -6.56 16.19
N THR A 390 -26.89 -6.96 16.44
CA THR A 390 -26.45 -7.43 17.77
C THR A 390 -26.64 -6.36 18.84
N LEU A 391 -26.32 -5.10 18.55
CA LEU A 391 -26.53 -3.96 19.46
C LEU A 391 -28.02 -3.70 19.73
N GLN A 392 -28.89 -3.86 18.74
CA GLN A 392 -30.34 -3.77 18.92
C GLN A 392 -30.86 -4.90 19.83
N GLU A 393 -30.45 -6.15 19.58
CA GLU A 393 -30.85 -7.29 20.42
C GLU A 393 -30.34 -7.14 21.86
N LEU A 394 -29.11 -6.67 22.04
CA LEU A 394 -28.58 -6.33 23.37
C LEU A 394 -29.42 -5.25 24.06
N TYR A 395 -29.89 -4.24 23.32
CA TYR A 395 -30.78 -3.22 23.86
C TYR A 395 -32.15 -3.78 24.23
N LEU A 396 -32.77 -4.59 23.36
CA LEU A 396 -34.10 -5.13 23.60
C LEU A 396 -34.13 -6.09 24.80
N GLN A 397 -33.03 -6.79 25.06
CA GLN A 397 -32.87 -7.77 26.14
C GLN A 397 -31.98 -7.25 27.29
N ARG A 398 -31.83 -5.93 27.41
CA ARG A 398 -31.05 -5.27 28.47
C ARG A 398 -31.68 -5.46 29.86
N SER A 399 -30.92 -5.21 30.92
CA SER A 399 -31.45 -5.23 32.29
C SER A 399 -32.40 -4.05 32.57
N ASP A 400 -33.17 -4.16 33.66
CA ASP A 400 -34.00 -3.06 34.18
C ASP A 400 -33.18 -1.80 34.54
N SER A 401 -31.86 -1.95 34.78
CA SER A 401 -30.92 -0.86 35.03
C SER A 401 -30.29 -0.26 33.76
N ASN A 402 -30.84 -0.58 32.57
CA ASN A 402 -30.32 -0.17 31.26
C ASN A 402 -28.88 -0.64 30.98
N GLN A 403 -28.49 -1.80 31.51
CA GLN A 403 -27.19 -2.42 31.23
C GLN A 403 -27.31 -3.43 30.08
N LEU A 404 -26.43 -3.32 29.09
CA LEU A 404 -26.29 -4.24 27.97
C LEU A 404 -25.47 -5.46 28.43
N LEU A 405 -26.11 -6.63 28.46
CA LEU A 405 -25.63 -7.81 29.20
C LEU A 405 -24.71 -8.70 28.36
N PHE A 406 -23.58 -9.14 28.95
CA PHE A 406 -22.66 -10.07 28.30
C PHE A 406 -23.29 -11.46 28.10
N SER A 407 -24.18 -11.86 29.01
CA SER A 407 -24.92 -13.13 28.89
C SER A 407 -25.79 -13.18 27.62
N VAL A 408 -26.44 -12.06 27.26
CA VAL A 408 -27.21 -11.93 26.02
C VAL A 408 -26.29 -12.02 24.81
N TYR A 409 -25.16 -11.30 24.82
CA TYR A 409 -24.15 -11.37 23.76
C TYR A 409 -23.68 -12.81 23.49
N LYS A 410 -23.33 -13.53 24.56
CA LYS A 410 -22.92 -14.93 24.49
C LYS A 410 -24.03 -15.83 23.98
N ASN A 411 -25.26 -15.61 24.41
CA ASN A 411 -26.43 -16.37 23.94
C ASN A 411 -26.72 -16.13 22.46
N LEU A 412 -26.46 -14.93 21.92
CA LEU A 412 -26.55 -14.63 20.50
C LEU A 412 -25.46 -15.33 19.68
N GLY A 413 -24.35 -15.73 20.31
CA GLY A 413 -23.21 -16.36 19.65
C GLY A 413 -22.23 -15.36 19.04
N GLY A 414 -22.10 -14.18 19.64
CA GLY A 414 -21.26 -13.09 19.12
C GLY A 414 -21.95 -12.27 18.02
N ILE A 415 -21.18 -11.47 17.28
CA ILE A 415 -21.68 -10.67 16.16
C ILE A 415 -22.11 -11.58 15.01
N GLU A 416 -21.30 -12.58 14.65
CA GLU A 416 -21.63 -13.49 13.56
C GLU A 416 -22.78 -14.45 13.90
N GLY A 417 -22.94 -14.85 15.17
CA GLY A 417 -24.00 -15.78 15.58
C GLY A 417 -25.40 -15.18 15.50
N ALA A 418 -25.51 -13.86 15.67
CA ALA A 418 -26.79 -13.15 15.67
C ALA A 418 -27.53 -13.29 14.33
N ILE A 419 -26.81 -13.34 13.20
CA ILE A 419 -27.43 -13.52 11.87
C ILE A 419 -28.05 -14.91 11.70
N GLY A 420 -27.45 -15.94 12.29
CA GLY A 420 -27.99 -17.31 12.27
C GLY A 420 -29.32 -17.40 13.02
N LYS A 421 -29.47 -16.65 14.12
CA LYS A 421 -30.74 -16.53 14.84
C LYS A 421 -31.80 -15.77 14.05
N ASN A 422 -31.44 -14.66 13.40
CA ASN A 422 -32.35 -13.94 12.50
C ASN A 422 -32.82 -14.84 11.34
N ALA A 423 -31.92 -15.65 10.77
CA ALA A 423 -32.27 -16.63 9.74
C ALA A 423 -33.27 -17.69 10.22
N GLU A 424 -33.10 -18.23 11.44
CA GLU A 424 -34.09 -19.14 12.02
C GLU A 424 -35.43 -18.46 12.30
N GLN A 425 -35.44 -17.18 12.72
CA GLN A 425 -36.68 -16.41 12.91
C GLN A 425 -37.41 -16.15 11.59
N ALA A 426 -36.69 -15.74 10.54
CA ALA A 426 -37.25 -15.56 9.19
C ALA A 426 -37.90 -16.86 8.69
N ILE A 427 -37.24 -18.00 8.91
CA ILE A 427 -37.81 -19.30 8.57
C ILE A 427 -38.98 -19.68 9.45
N ALA A 428 -38.95 -19.38 10.75
CA ALA A 428 -40.00 -19.80 11.68
C ALA A 428 -41.40 -19.35 11.21
N GLN A 429 -41.49 -18.17 10.60
CA GLN A 429 -42.71 -17.54 10.10
C GLN A 429 -43.27 -18.16 8.81
N LEU A 430 -42.50 -19.01 8.10
CA LEU A 430 -42.91 -19.65 6.85
C LEU A 430 -43.75 -20.92 7.06
N SER A 431 -44.56 -21.26 6.07
CA SER A 431 -45.31 -22.52 6.00
C SER A 431 -44.37 -23.73 5.79
N THR A 432 -44.88 -24.95 6.01
CA THR A 432 -44.07 -26.18 5.84
C THR A 432 -43.59 -26.36 4.40
N ALA A 433 -44.42 -26.05 3.40
CA ALA A 433 -44.05 -26.18 1.99
C ALA A 433 -42.93 -25.21 1.57
N GLU A 434 -42.94 -23.99 2.11
CA GLU A 434 -41.87 -22.99 1.90
C GLU A 434 -40.57 -23.41 2.61
N LYS A 435 -40.68 -23.98 3.82
CA LYS A 435 -39.54 -24.52 4.58
C LYS A 435 -38.85 -25.67 3.83
N ASP A 436 -39.63 -26.57 3.24
CA ASP A 436 -39.12 -27.75 2.51
C ASP A 436 -38.43 -27.38 1.19
N SER A 437 -38.62 -26.15 0.71
CA SER A 437 -37.96 -25.63 -0.49
C SER A 437 -36.50 -25.19 -0.25
N LEU A 438 -36.09 -25.09 1.02
CA LEU A 438 -34.76 -24.57 1.41
C LEU A 438 -33.57 -25.34 0.80
N PRO A 439 -33.51 -26.69 0.84
CA PRO A 439 -32.40 -27.46 0.25
C PRO A 439 -32.15 -27.12 -1.22
N ARG A 440 -33.25 -26.93 -1.98
CA ARG A 440 -33.18 -26.58 -3.40
C ARG A 440 -32.65 -25.17 -3.60
N VAL A 441 -33.13 -24.19 -2.84
CA VAL A 441 -32.63 -22.81 -2.90
C VAL A 441 -31.15 -22.72 -2.51
N LEU A 442 -30.72 -23.44 -1.46
CA LEU A 442 -29.30 -23.51 -1.09
C LEU A 442 -28.43 -24.13 -2.19
N SER A 443 -28.92 -25.13 -2.93
CA SER A 443 -28.20 -25.71 -4.08
C SER A 443 -27.96 -24.72 -5.24
N LEU A 444 -28.77 -23.67 -5.32
CA LEU A 444 -28.60 -22.61 -6.30
C LEU A 444 -27.55 -21.60 -5.81
N LEU A 445 -27.51 -21.32 -4.51
CA LEU A 445 -26.70 -20.27 -3.90
C LEU A 445 -25.31 -20.71 -3.42
N VAL A 446 -25.12 -21.97 -3.06
CA VAL A 446 -23.87 -22.47 -2.51
C VAL A 446 -23.02 -23.10 -3.61
N THR A 447 -21.74 -22.76 -3.64
CA THR A 447 -20.73 -23.44 -4.46
C THR A 447 -19.41 -23.57 -3.68
N LEU A 448 -18.50 -24.40 -4.19
CA LEU A 448 -17.13 -24.48 -3.67
C LEU A 448 -16.19 -23.74 -4.62
N ARG A 449 -15.15 -23.11 -4.08
CA ARG A 449 -14.04 -22.54 -4.88
C ARG A 449 -13.25 -23.66 -5.58
N GLU A 450 -12.28 -23.25 -6.41
CA GLU A 450 -11.43 -24.17 -7.18
C GLU A 450 -10.61 -25.14 -6.31
N ASP A 451 -10.40 -24.80 -5.04
CA ASP A 451 -9.76 -25.69 -4.05
C ASP A 451 -10.66 -26.85 -3.57
N GLU A 452 -11.94 -26.87 -3.98
CA GLU A 452 -12.97 -27.83 -3.57
C GLU A 452 -13.20 -27.93 -2.05
N GLN A 453 -12.73 -26.94 -1.29
CA GLN A 453 -12.79 -26.92 0.17
C GLN A 453 -13.44 -25.63 0.69
N SER A 454 -13.16 -24.49 0.06
CA SER A 454 -13.66 -23.21 0.49
C SER A 454 -15.10 -23.00 0.01
N ILE A 455 -16.04 -22.93 0.96
CA ILE A 455 -17.43 -22.58 0.72
C ILE A 455 -17.51 -21.11 0.29
N THR A 456 -18.16 -20.87 -0.84
CA THR A 456 -18.46 -19.52 -1.31
C THR A 456 -19.89 -19.45 -1.83
N SER A 457 -20.44 -18.24 -1.88
CA SER A 457 -21.76 -18.04 -2.47
C SER A 457 -21.65 -17.78 -3.98
N ARG A 458 -22.68 -18.15 -4.73
CA ARG A 458 -22.85 -17.76 -6.12
C ARG A 458 -24.21 -17.13 -6.32
N THR A 459 -24.32 -16.40 -7.40
CA THR A 459 -25.56 -15.82 -7.87
C THR A 459 -26.44 -16.88 -8.54
N ALA A 460 -27.71 -16.93 -8.15
CA ALA A 460 -28.75 -17.77 -8.73
C ALA A 460 -29.72 -16.92 -9.55
N LEU A 461 -30.29 -17.47 -10.62
CA LEU A 461 -31.29 -16.76 -11.41
C LEU A 461 -32.68 -16.98 -10.80
N TRP A 462 -33.54 -15.97 -10.76
CA TRP A 462 -34.93 -16.14 -10.31
C TRP A 462 -35.71 -17.14 -11.18
N GLN A 463 -35.37 -17.25 -12.46
CA GLN A 463 -35.96 -18.23 -13.39
C GLN A 463 -35.65 -19.69 -13.01
N GLN A 464 -34.63 -19.92 -12.16
CA GLN A 464 -34.31 -21.26 -11.66
C GLN A 464 -35.25 -21.74 -10.54
N LEU A 465 -36.08 -20.84 -9.99
CA LEU A 465 -37.10 -21.15 -8.99
C LEU A 465 -38.34 -21.75 -9.65
N GLN A 466 -38.74 -22.96 -9.24
CA GLN A 466 -39.70 -23.78 -9.97
C GLN A 466 -41.16 -23.59 -9.52
N ASN A 467 -41.37 -23.20 -8.27
CA ASN A 467 -42.71 -23.12 -7.66
C ASN A 467 -42.84 -21.86 -6.80
N ASP A 468 -44.07 -21.55 -6.38
CA ASP A 468 -44.34 -20.34 -5.59
C ASP A 468 -43.76 -20.43 -4.17
N ALA A 469 -43.62 -21.63 -3.60
CA ALA A 469 -43.02 -21.81 -2.27
C ALA A 469 -41.52 -21.42 -2.25
N GLU A 470 -40.76 -21.74 -3.30
CA GLU A 470 -39.39 -21.31 -3.50
C GLU A 470 -39.28 -19.78 -3.63
N ARG A 471 -40.23 -19.16 -4.35
CA ARG A 471 -40.28 -17.70 -4.52
C ARG A 471 -40.59 -16.98 -3.21
N THR A 472 -41.58 -17.44 -2.45
CA THR A 472 -41.93 -16.86 -1.15
C THR A 472 -40.79 -17.01 -0.15
N LEU A 473 -40.10 -18.16 -0.13
CA LEU A 473 -38.90 -18.35 0.70
C LEU A 473 -37.80 -17.33 0.35
N VAL A 474 -37.45 -17.21 -0.94
CA VAL A 474 -36.41 -16.26 -1.39
C VAL A 474 -36.82 -14.83 -1.08
N GLN A 475 -38.10 -14.48 -1.29
CA GLN A 475 -38.63 -13.16 -0.99
C GLN A 475 -38.54 -12.84 0.52
N ALA A 476 -38.97 -13.74 1.39
CA ALA A 476 -38.84 -13.57 2.84
C ALA A 476 -37.36 -13.41 3.27
N MET A 477 -36.44 -14.16 2.65
CA MET A 477 -35.01 -14.02 2.92
C MET A 477 -34.45 -12.67 2.45
N VAL A 478 -34.95 -12.12 1.35
CA VAL A 478 -34.59 -10.77 0.88
C VAL A 478 -35.17 -9.70 1.82
N GLU A 479 -36.44 -9.85 2.24
CA GLU A 479 -37.12 -8.94 3.18
C GLU A 479 -36.39 -8.88 4.54
N HIS A 480 -35.96 -10.03 5.05
CA HIS A 480 -35.14 -10.12 6.26
C HIS A 480 -33.65 -9.75 6.06
N ARG A 481 -33.28 -9.28 4.85
CA ARG A 481 -31.92 -8.85 4.47
C ARG A 481 -30.86 -9.96 4.57
N LEU A 482 -31.29 -11.21 4.47
CA LEU A 482 -30.43 -12.40 4.48
C LEU A 482 -29.94 -12.73 3.05
N PHE A 483 -30.76 -12.44 2.03
CA PHE A 483 -30.42 -12.52 0.60
C PHE A 483 -30.46 -11.13 -0.05
N VAL A 484 -29.81 -11.00 -1.22
CA VAL A 484 -29.79 -9.79 -2.05
C VAL A 484 -30.30 -10.14 -3.44
N SER A 485 -31.32 -9.42 -3.90
CA SER A 485 -31.73 -9.43 -5.30
C SER A 485 -30.91 -8.41 -6.08
N HIS A 486 -30.33 -8.82 -7.20
CA HIS A 486 -29.49 -7.98 -8.06
C HIS A 486 -29.51 -8.54 -9.47
N LEU A 487 -28.60 -8.06 -10.32
CA LEU A 487 -28.61 -8.47 -11.69
C LEU A 487 -27.28 -8.65 -12.35
N GLN A 488 -27.29 -9.56 -13.31
CA GLN A 488 -26.14 -9.97 -14.07
C GLN A 488 -26.57 -10.13 -15.53
N ASN A 489 -26.00 -9.33 -16.43
CA ASN A 489 -26.29 -9.37 -17.87
C ASN A 489 -27.79 -9.28 -18.24
N ALA A 490 -28.54 -8.38 -17.60
CA ALA A 490 -29.98 -8.19 -17.85
C ALA A 490 -30.89 -9.41 -17.52
N VAL A 491 -30.48 -10.38 -16.67
CA VAL A 491 -31.32 -11.48 -16.15
C VAL A 491 -31.50 -11.45 -14.61
N PRO A 492 -32.75 -11.59 -14.05
CA PRO A 492 -33.03 -11.50 -12.60
C PRO A 492 -32.25 -12.50 -11.77
N CYS A 493 -31.52 -11.99 -10.78
CA CYS A 493 -30.67 -12.79 -9.92
C CYS A 493 -30.90 -12.56 -8.41
N PHE A 494 -30.55 -13.55 -7.59
CA PHE A 494 -30.43 -13.42 -6.15
C PHE A 494 -29.17 -14.11 -5.63
N SER A 495 -28.60 -13.60 -4.55
CA SER A 495 -27.44 -14.17 -3.86
C SER A 495 -27.58 -14.05 -2.35
N VAL A 496 -26.69 -14.70 -1.59
CA VAL A 496 -26.60 -14.49 -0.15
C VAL A 496 -26.11 -13.07 0.15
N ALA A 497 -26.65 -12.41 1.17
CA ALA A 497 -26.23 -11.07 1.56
C ALA A 497 -24.81 -11.04 2.16
N HIS A 498 -24.45 -12.10 2.90
CA HIS A 498 -23.12 -12.28 3.48
C HIS A 498 -22.78 -13.77 3.67
N GLU A 499 -21.54 -14.17 3.34
CA GLU A 499 -21.12 -15.59 3.41
C GLU A 499 -21.13 -16.18 4.83
N ALA A 500 -21.08 -15.34 5.88
CA ALA A 500 -21.25 -15.78 7.27
C ALA A 500 -22.58 -16.54 7.49
N LEU A 501 -23.62 -16.22 6.71
CA LEU A 501 -24.88 -16.95 6.73
C LEU A 501 -24.65 -18.44 6.42
N LEU A 502 -23.77 -18.79 5.48
CA LEU A 502 -23.50 -20.17 5.10
C LEU A 502 -22.69 -20.94 6.15
N ARG A 503 -22.02 -20.24 7.08
CA ARG A 503 -21.14 -20.84 8.10
C ARG A 503 -21.78 -20.94 9.47
N ARG A 504 -22.62 -19.97 9.84
CA ARG A 504 -23.20 -19.82 11.19
C ARG A 504 -24.68 -20.14 11.28
N TRP A 505 -25.38 -20.29 10.15
CA TRP A 505 -26.77 -20.72 10.16
C TRP A 505 -26.85 -22.25 10.22
N PRO A 506 -27.34 -22.84 11.33
CA PRO A 506 -27.23 -24.29 11.54
C PRO A 506 -27.82 -25.15 10.42
N ARG A 507 -28.97 -24.76 9.84
CA ARG A 507 -29.58 -25.49 8.71
C ARG A 507 -28.73 -25.44 7.45
N ALA A 508 -28.14 -24.28 7.12
CA ALA A 508 -27.26 -24.16 5.97
C ALA A 508 -25.97 -24.97 6.18
N THR A 509 -25.34 -24.86 7.36
CA THR A 509 -24.13 -25.60 7.68
C THR A 509 -24.36 -27.12 7.63
N ALA A 510 -25.48 -27.60 8.18
CA ALA A 510 -25.84 -29.02 8.12
C ALA A 510 -26.07 -29.50 6.68
N TRP A 511 -26.80 -28.72 5.89
CA TRP A 511 -27.07 -29.04 4.48
C TRP A 511 -25.76 -29.07 3.65
N ILE A 512 -24.86 -28.12 3.85
CA ILE A 512 -23.56 -28.10 3.16
C ILE A 512 -22.71 -29.31 3.52
N ALA A 513 -22.66 -29.68 4.81
CA ALA A 513 -21.91 -30.85 5.26
C ALA A 513 -22.47 -32.16 4.64
N GLU A 514 -23.79 -32.29 4.57
CA GLU A 514 -24.46 -33.46 3.96
C GLU A 514 -24.20 -33.56 2.44
N HIS A 515 -24.16 -32.42 1.74
CA HIS A 515 -24.05 -32.38 0.27
C HIS A 515 -22.67 -31.97 -0.26
N HIS A 516 -21.63 -31.93 0.57
CA HIS A 516 -20.28 -31.47 0.21
C HIS A 516 -19.73 -32.20 -1.03
N GLN A 517 -19.88 -33.53 -1.10
CA GLN A 517 -19.41 -34.31 -2.26
C GLN A 517 -20.15 -33.92 -3.54
N SER A 518 -21.46 -33.68 -3.48
CA SER A 518 -22.24 -33.26 -4.66
C SER A 518 -21.87 -31.84 -5.10
N LEU A 519 -21.58 -30.93 -4.17
CA LEU A 519 -21.10 -29.57 -4.44
C LEU A 519 -19.70 -29.56 -5.08
N SER A 520 -18.78 -30.40 -4.60
CA SER A 520 -17.44 -30.58 -5.20
C SER A 520 -17.53 -31.13 -6.63
N VAL A 521 -18.32 -32.19 -6.84
CA VAL A 521 -18.54 -32.76 -8.17
C VAL A 521 -19.16 -31.71 -9.12
N LYS A 522 -20.13 -30.92 -8.64
CA LYS A 522 -20.76 -29.86 -9.44
C LYS A 522 -19.78 -28.75 -9.83
N SER A 523 -19.00 -28.24 -8.88
CA SER A 523 -18.00 -27.19 -9.14
C SER A 523 -16.95 -27.66 -10.16
N ARG A 524 -16.43 -28.88 -9.97
CA ARG A 524 -15.49 -29.51 -10.92
C ARG A 524 -16.12 -29.69 -12.32
N LEU A 525 -17.37 -30.16 -12.39
CA LEU A 525 -18.10 -30.34 -13.65
C LEU A 525 -18.28 -29.02 -14.41
N GLN A 526 -18.60 -27.92 -13.71
CA GLN A 526 -18.74 -26.59 -14.30
C GLN A 526 -17.44 -26.10 -14.93
N HIS A 527 -16.34 -26.20 -14.19
CA HIS A 527 -15.03 -25.78 -14.68
C HIS A 527 -14.59 -26.59 -15.90
N LEU A 528 -14.75 -27.92 -15.86
CA LEU A 528 -14.40 -28.81 -16.97
C LEU A 528 -15.29 -28.59 -18.20
N THR A 529 -16.59 -28.35 -18.00
CA THR A 529 -17.52 -28.03 -19.10
C THR A 529 -17.14 -26.72 -19.77
N LYS A 530 -16.80 -25.68 -18.99
CA LYS A 530 -16.34 -24.39 -19.54
C LYS A 530 -15.07 -24.56 -20.36
N ARG A 531 -14.07 -25.28 -19.86
CA ARG A 531 -12.83 -25.57 -20.59
C ARG A 531 -13.09 -26.34 -21.88
N TRP A 532 -13.96 -27.35 -21.85
CA TRP A 532 -14.35 -28.10 -23.05
C TRP A 532 -15.02 -27.22 -24.11
N LEU A 533 -15.86 -26.27 -23.70
CA LEU A 533 -16.48 -25.31 -24.62
C LEU A 533 -15.48 -24.33 -25.23
N THR A 534 -14.55 -23.78 -24.44
CA THR A 534 -13.50 -22.86 -24.92
C THR A 534 -12.59 -23.53 -25.96
N GLU A 535 -12.40 -24.83 -25.83
CA GLU A 535 -11.53 -25.64 -26.68
C GLU A 535 -12.33 -26.32 -27.81
N ASP A 536 -13.34 -25.63 -28.36
CA ASP A 536 -14.17 -26.09 -29.49
C ASP A 536 -14.77 -27.50 -29.32
N LYS A 537 -15.17 -27.85 -28.09
CA LYS A 537 -15.71 -29.17 -27.73
C LYS A 537 -14.73 -30.31 -28.05
N HIS A 538 -13.42 -30.04 -28.01
CA HIS A 538 -12.40 -31.02 -28.35
C HIS A 538 -12.41 -32.20 -27.38
N SER A 539 -12.31 -33.40 -27.94
CA SER A 539 -12.52 -34.64 -27.23
C SER A 539 -11.47 -34.99 -26.15
N ALA A 540 -10.36 -34.25 -26.10
CA ALA A 540 -9.31 -34.38 -25.09
C ALA A 540 -9.72 -33.86 -23.70
N TYR A 541 -10.71 -32.97 -23.63
CA TYR A 541 -11.18 -32.36 -22.38
C TYR A 541 -12.43 -33.04 -21.79
N LEU A 542 -12.88 -34.14 -22.40
CA LEU A 542 -13.99 -34.95 -21.88
C LEU A 542 -13.58 -35.73 -20.61
N LEU A 543 -14.55 -36.03 -19.75
CA LEU A 543 -14.29 -36.79 -18.52
C LEU A 543 -13.74 -38.18 -18.86
N ALA A 544 -12.71 -38.57 -18.10
CA ALA A 544 -12.16 -39.91 -18.17
C ALA A 544 -13.18 -40.96 -17.67
N ASP A 545 -13.10 -42.15 -18.25
CA ASP A 545 -13.89 -43.30 -17.82
C ASP A 545 -13.52 -43.71 -16.38
N GLY A 546 -14.51 -44.04 -15.55
CA GLY A 546 -14.33 -44.38 -14.13
C GLY A 546 -15.06 -43.41 -13.19
N LYS A 547 -14.47 -43.17 -12.00
CA LYS A 547 -15.09 -42.41 -10.90
C LYS A 547 -15.57 -41.00 -11.32
N PRO A 548 -14.81 -40.17 -12.07
CA PRO A 548 -15.27 -38.82 -12.44
C PRO A 548 -16.53 -38.81 -13.31
N LEU A 549 -16.64 -39.74 -14.27
CA LEU A 549 -17.84 -39.85 -15.11
C LEU A 549 -19.04 -40.41 -14.34
N ALA A 550 -18.81 -41.38 -13.45
CA ALA A 550 -19.86 -41.96 -12.61
C ALA A 550 -20.45 -40.92 -11.64
N GLU A 551 -19.59 -40.13 -10.99
CA GLU A 551 -20.01 -39.05 -10.09
C GLU A 551 -20.82 -37.98 -10.83
N ALA A 552 -20.41 -37.58 -12.04
CA ALA A 552 -21.15 -36.63 -12.85
C ALA A 552 -22.53 -37.18 -13.31
N GLN A 553 -22.61 -38.47 -13.64
CA GLN A 553 -23.88 -39.13 -13.98
C GLN A 553 -24.82 -39.26 -12.78
N GLN A 554 -24.28 -39.55 -11.59
CA GLN A 554 -25.06 -39.60 -10.36
C GLN A 554 -25.58 -38.22 -9.96
N LEU A 555 -24.76 -37.16 -10.13
CA LEU A 555 -25.20 -35.78 -9.91
C LEU A 555 -26.35 -35.39 -10.85
N ALA A 556 -26.32 -35.83 -12.12
CA ALA A 556 -27.40 -35.57 -13.08
C ALA A 556 -28.75 -36.24 -12.70
N GLN A 557 -28.73 -37.25 -11.84
CA GLN A 557 -29.94 -37.92 -11.32
C GLN A 557 -30.41 -37.33 -9.98
N ASN A 558 -29.67 -36.39 -9.40
CA ASN A 558 -30.00 -35.79 -8.11
C ASN A 558 -31.00 -34.63 -8.28
N GLY A 559 -32.21 -34.78 -7.73
CA GLY A 559 -33.30 -33.80 -7.87
C GLY A 559 -33.03 -32.41 -7.28
N PHE A 560 -32.03 -32.27 -6.41
CA PHE A 560 -31.67 -30.96 -5.85
C PHE A 560 -30.74 -30.16 -6.77
N PHE A 561 -29.91 -30.81 -7.59
CA PHE A 561 -28.92 -30.12 -8.42
C PHE A 561 -29.39 -30.02 -9.87
N THR A 562 -29.72 -28.80 -10.30
CA THR A 562 -29.96 -28.52 -11.72
C THR A 562 -28.64 -28.39 -12.47
N LEU A 563 -28.55 -29.11 -13.59
CA LEU A 563 -27.48 -29.04 -14.57
C LEU A 563 -28.01 -28.34 -15.83
N ASP A 564 -27.19 -27.49 -16.43
CA ASP A 564 -27.50 -26.81 -17.67
C ASP A 564 -27.35 -27.73 -18.91
N ALA A 565 -27.79 -27.24 -20.07
CA ALA A 565 -27.75 -28.01 -21.31
C ALA A 565 -26.32 -28.37 -21.76
N ASN A 566 -25.32 -27.53 -21.45
CA ASN A 566 -23.93 -27.77 -21.81
C ASN A 566 -23.28 -28.81 -20.89
N GLU A 567 -23.56 -28.76 -19.58
CA GLU A 567 -23.12 -29.76 -18.60
C GLU A 567 -23.69 -31.14 -18.94
N LEU A 568 -24.99 -31.21 -19.29
CA LEU A 568 -25.61 -32.45 -19.76
C LEU A 568 -25.00 -32.94 -21.08
N ALA A 569 -24.77 -32.04 -22.05
CA ALA A 569 -24.12 -32.40 -23.31
C ALA A 569 -22.68 -32.90 -23.09
N PHE A 570 -21.95 -32.33 -22.13
CA PHE A 570 -20.61 -32.73 -21.75
C PHE A 570 -20.58 -34.12 -21.11
N ILE A 571 -21.51 -34.42 -20.19
CA ILE A 571 -21.68 -35.75 -19.60
C ILE A 571 -22.01 -36.79 -20.69
N GLN A 572 -22.92 -36.45 -21.61
CA GLN A 572 -23.29 -37.34 -22.70
C GLN A 572 -22.13 -37.58 -23.68
N ALA A 573 -21.38 -36.55 -24.06
CA ALA A 573 -20.21 -36.67 -24.94
C ALA A 573 -19.11 -37.51 -24.28
N SER A 574 -18.87 -37.30 -22.98
CA SER A 574 -17.93 -38.09 -22.18
C SER A 574 -18.35 -39.56 -22.11
N GLY A 575 -19.64 -39.83 -21.89
CA GLY A 575 -20.21 -41.17 -21.91
C GLY A 575 -20.07 -41.89 -23.25
N LYS A 576 -20.36 -41.20 -24.37
CA LYS A 576 -20.18 -41.74 -25.73
C LYS A 576 -18.71 -42.05 -26.04
N ARG A 577 -17.77 -41.19 -25.61
CA ARG A 577 -16.34 -41.46 -25.80
C ARG A 577 -15.87 -42.61 -24.93
N ALA A 578 -16.34 -42.73 -23.68
CA ALA A 578 -16.01 -43.85 -22.81
C ALA A 578 -16.48 -45.20 -23.41
N THR A 579 -17.69 -45.27 -23.99
CA THR A 579 -18.17 -46.49 -24.65
C THR A 579 -17.38 -46.82 -25.93
N LEU A 580 -17.02 -45.82 -26.73
CA LEU A 580 -16.15 -45.98 -27.91
C LEU A 580 -14.73 -46.44 -27.52
N LEU A 581 -14.15 -45.90 -26.45
CA LEU A 581 -12.84 -46.32 -25.97
C LEU A 581 -12.87 -47.70 -25.32
N ARG A 582 -13.95 -48.08 -24.61
CA ARG A 582 -14.14 -49.45 -24.08
C ARG A 582 -14.25 -50.49 -25.20
N THR A 583 -14.99 -50.18 -26.27
CA THR A 583 -15.12 -51.05 -27.44
C THR A 583 -13.84 -51.11 -28.27
N SER A 584 -13.17 -49.96 -28.48
CA SER A 584 -11.85 -49.89 -29.09
C SER A 584 -10.81 -50.68 -28.30
N ARG A 585 -10.68 -50.50 -26.97
CA ARG A 585 -9.76 -51.28 -26.12
C ARG A 585 -10.02 -52.78 -26.19
N ARG A 586 -11.28 -53.23 -26.28
CA ARG A 586 -11.62 -54.66 -26.47
C ARG A 586 -11.17 -55.19 -27.83
N LEU A 587 -11.30 -54.39 -28.89
CA LEU A 587 -10.77 -54.70 -30.22
C LEU A 587 -9.22 -54.65 -30.25
N THR A 588 -8.61 -53.67 -29.59
CA THR A 588 -7.15 -53.55 -29.43
C THR A 588 -6.59 -54.71 -28.61
N PHE A 589 -7.29 -55.21 -27.59
CA PHE A 589 -6.88 -56.40 -26.83
C PHE A 589 -6.88 -57.65 -27.72
N ALA A 590 -7.91 -57.83 -28.55
CA ALA A 590 -7.96 -58.92 -29.53
C ALA A 590 -6.83 -58.79 -30.57
N LEU A 591 -6.51 -57.56 -30.99
CA LEU A 591 -5.39 -57.25 -31.88
C LEU A 591 -4.01 -57.43 -31.20
N LEU A 592 -3.90 -57.12 -29.91
CA LEU A 592 -2.69 -57.26 -29.09
C LEU A 592 -2.33 -58.73 -28.87
N CYS A 593 -3.31 -59.62 -28.75
CA CYS A 593 -3.08 -61.08 -28.74
C CYS A 593 -2.51 -61.61 -30.08
N LEU A 594 -2.79 -60.94 -31.19
CA LEU A 594 -2.19 -61.23 -32.50
C LEU A 594 -0.79 -60.59 -32.63
N LEU A 595 -0.61 -59.40 -32.04
CA LEU A 595 0.64 -58.64 -32.02
C LEU A 595 1.68 -59.22 -31.06
N THR A 596 1.31 -59.86 -29.95
CA THR A 596 2.25 -60.55 -29.04
C THR A 596 2.97 -61.71 -29.74
N PHE A 597 2.32 -62.37 -30.69
CA PHE A 597 2.95 -63.37 -31.56
C PHE A 597 4.02 -62.75 -32.49
N THR A 598 3.82 -61.49 -32.91
CA THR A 598 4.81 -60.73 -33.69
C THR A 598 5.86 -60.01 -32.82
N ALA A 599 5.58 -59.76 -31.54
CA ALA A 599 6.44 -59.04 -30.61
C ALA A 599 7.67 -59.85 -30.16
N VAL A 600 7.57 -61.18 -30.14
CA VAL A 600 8.73 -62.07 -29.94
C VAL A 600 9.77 -61.87 -31.05
N LEU A 601 9.33 -61.50 -32.25
CA LEU A 601 10.17 -61.17 -33.40
C LEU A 601 10.74 -59.73 -33.35
N MET A 602 10.03 -58.78 -32.71
CA MET A 602 10.47 -57.37 -32.56
C MET A 602 11.31 -57.08 -31.31
N SER A 603 11.38 -58.00 -30.35
CA SER A 603 12.23 -57.89 -29.15
C SER A 603 13.71 -57.65 -29.51
N PHE A 604 14.14 -58.12 -30.68
CA PHE A 604 15.48 -57.85 -31.23
C PHE A 604 15.71 -56.38 -31.67
N ARG A 605 14.66 -55.55 -31.83
CA ARG A 605 14.78 -54.11 -32.20
C ARG A 605 14.62 -53.14 -31.02
N SER A 606 14.30 -53.64 -29.82
CA SER A 606 13.99 -52.80 -28.65
C SER A 606 15.20 -52.11 -28.00
N PHE A 607 16.42 -52.46 -28.39
CA PHE A 607 17.63 -51.82 -27.86
C PHE A 607 17.84 -50.39 -28.40
N GLU A 608 17.14 -50.00 -29.46
CA GLU A 608 17.32 -48.69 -30.13
C GLU A 608 16.36 -47.61 -29.61
N ALA A 609 15.22 -48.00 -29.04
CA ALA A 609 14.22 -47.09 -28.45
C ALA A 609 14.61 -46.59 -27.05
N GLU A 610 15.31 -47.41 -26.26
CA GLU A 610 15.83 -47.03 -24.95
C GLU A 610 16.88 -45.90 -25.05
N LYS A 611 17.63 -45.89 -26.16
CA LYS A 611 18.61 -44.86 -26.51
C LYS A 611 17.95 -43.50 -26.85
N GLN A 612 16.77 -43.50 -27.47
CA GLN A 612 16.02 -42.28 -27.80
C GLN A 612 15.31 -41.65 -26.59
N ALA A 613 14.85 -42.46 -25.62
CA ALA A 613 14.24 -41.96 -24.40
C ALA A 613 15.26 -41.29 -23.46
N GLN A 614 16.48 -41.82 -23.35
CA GLN A 614 17.58 -41.16 -22.64
C GLN A 614 18.01 -39.85 -23.32
N GLN A 615 18.04 -39.81 -24.65
CA GLN A 615 18.39 -38.58 -25.39
C GLN A 615 17.40 -37.43 -25.17
N LYS A 616 16.09 -37.71 -25.08
CA LYS A 616 15.08 -36.68 -24.79
C LYS A 616 15.14 -36.14 -23.36
N ARG A 617 15.49 -36.98 -22.38
CA ARG A 617 15.69 -36.56 -20.98
C ARG A 617 16.96 -35.71 -20.82
N LEU A 618 18.07 -36.14 -21.40
CA LEU A 618 19.33 -35.38 -21.40
C LEU A 618 19.19 -34.03 -22.14
N ALA A 619 18.36 -33.96 -23.18
CA ALA A 619 18.07 -32.69 -23.87
C ALA A 619 17.27 -31.70 -23.00
N ALA A 620 16.31 -32.18 -22.20
CA ALA A 620 15.57 -31.34 -21.25
C ALA A 620 16.44 -30.86 -20.08
N GLU A 621 17.25 -31.76 -19.50
CA GLU A 621 18.23 -31.44 -18.45
C GLU A 621 19.31 -30.47 -18.98
N SER A 622 19.80 -30.64 -20.20
CA SER A 622 20.77 -29.73 -20.83
C SER A 622 20.18 -28.35 -21.13
N LEU A 623 18.91 -28.27 -21.55
CA LEU A 623 18.23 -27.00 -21.81
C LEU A 623 18.00 -26.22 -20.50
N LEU A 624 17.63 -26.91 -19.41
CA LEU A 624 17.50 -26.31 -18.07
C LEU A 624 18.84 -25.80 -17.54
N GLY A 625 19.92 -26.57 -17.71
CA GLY A 625 21.28 -26.14 -17.36
C GLY A 625 21.71 -24.87 -18.10
N PHE A 626 21.42 -24.77 -19.40
CA PHE A 626 21.67 -23.55 -20.19
C PHE A 626 20.84 -22.34 -19.71
N MET A 627 19.56 -22.56 -19.39
CA MET A 627 18.64 -21.50 -18.97
C MET A 627 18.93 -20.96 -17.56
N VAL A 628 19.47 -21.79 -16.67
CA VAL A 628 19.78 -21.40 -15.28
C VAL A 628 21.24 -20.97 -15.10
N GLY A 629 22.18 -21.54 -15.86
CA GLY A 629 23.61 -21.19 -15.81
C GLY A 629 23.98 -20.08 -16.81
N ASP A 630 24.16 -20.46 -18.08
CA ASP A 630 24.68 -19.57 -19.13
C ASP A 630 23.82 -18.32 -19.37
N PHE A 631 22.49 -18.46 -19.26
CA PHE A 631 21.58 -17.33 -19.40
C PHE A 631 21.59 -16.41 -18.17
N ALA A 632 21.76 -16.97 -16.96
CA ALA A 632 21.93 -16.18 -15.74
C ALA A 632 23.23 -15.39 -15.74
N ASP A 633 24.34 -15.99 -16.20
CA ASP A 633 25.64 -15.30 -16.33
C ASP A 633 25.54 -14.07 -17.25
N LYS A 634 24.79 -14.17 -18.35
CA LYS A 634 24.54 -13.01 -19.22
C LYS A 634 23.69 -11.94 -18.54
N LEU A 635 22.64 -12.33 -17.81
CA LEU A 635 21.77 -11.37 -17.11
C LEU A 635 22.46 -10.68 -15.92
N ARG A 636 23.39 -11.37 -15.23
CA ARG A 636 24.28 -10.79 -14.21
C ARG A 636 25.14 -9.67 -14.79
N SER A 637 25.77 -9.91 -15.94
CA SER A 637 26.67 -8.94 -16.58
C SER A 637 26.00 -7.61 -16.97
N ILE A 638 24.68 -7.63 -17.18
CA ILE A 638 23.89 -6.44 -17.52
C ILE A 638 22.96 -5.97 -16.38
N GLY A 639 23.06 -6.58 -15.19
CA GLY A 639 22.30 -6.18 -14.00
C GLY A 639 20.80 -6.46 -14.04
N ARG A 640 20.33 -7.41 -14.87
CA ARG A 640 18.89 -7.68 -15.11
C ARG A 640 18.41 -8.96 -14.43
N MET A 641 18.59 -9.02 -13.11
CA MET A 641 18.21 -10.18 -12.29
C MET A 641 16.69 -10.35 -12.14
N ASP A 642 15.92 -9.29 -12.39
CA ASP A 642 14.45 -9.32 -12.45
C ASP A 642 13.92 -10.31 -13.48
N LEU A 643 14.67 -10.53 -14.57
CA LEU A 643 14.31 -11.41 -15.67
C LEU A 643 14.54 -12.91 -15.41
N LEU A 644 15.26 -13.27 -14.33
CA LEU A 644 15.58 -14.67 -14.01
C LEU A 644 14.46 -15.39 -13.25
N ASP A 645 13.60 -14.66 -12.55
CA ASP A 645 12.57 -15.21 -11.67
C ASP A 645 11.59 -16.16 -12.37
N GLY A 646 11.17 -15.81 -13.60
CA GLY A 646 10.25 -16.65 -14.37
C GLY A 646 10.88 -17.96 -14.86
N ILE A 647 12.20 -18.01 -15.01
CA ILE A 647 12.95 -19.20 -15.45
C ILE A 647 13.25 -20.09 -14.26
N SER A 648 13.70 -19.50 -13.15
CA SER A 648 14.04 -20.24 -11.94
C SER A 648 12.83 -20.96 -11.32
N ASN A 649 11.64 -20.35 -11.33
CA ASN A 649 10.42 -21.00 -10.82
C ASN A 649 9.98 -22.19 -11.68
N LYS A 650 10.08 -22.10 -13.03
CA LYS A 650 9.80 -23.24 -13.92
C LYS A 650 10.83 -24.36 -13.79
N ALA A 651 12.09 -24.01 -13.59
CA ALA A 651 13.14 -24.99 -13.32
C ALA A 651 12.91 -25.69 -11.97
N LEU A 652 12.46 -24.97 -10.95
CA LEU A 652 12.10 -25.54 -9.65
C LEU A 652 10.90 -26.48 -9.76
N GLU A 653 9.84 -26.11 -10.50
CA GLU A 653 8.68 -26.99 -10.76
C GLU A 653 9.12 -28.34 -11.36
N TYR A 654 10.04 -28.31 -12.34
CA TYR A 654 10.58 -29.53 -12.92
C TYR A 654 11.27 -30.40 -11.85
N PHE A 655 12.09 -29.83 -10.97
CA PHE A 655 12.78 -30.62 -9.94
C PHE A 655 11.88 -31.02 -8.76
N SER A 656 10.84 -30.24 -8.45
CA SER A 656 9.90 -30.54 -7.37
C SER A 656 9.03 -31.75 -7.69
N ASP A 657 8.61 -31.91 -8.95
CA ASP A 657 7.82 -33.05 -9.44
C ASP A 657 8.54 -34.40 -9.25
N PHE A 658 9.87 -34.39 -9.12
CA PHE A 658 10.68 -35.59 -8.85
C PHE A 658 11.10 -35.74 -7.38
N SER A 659 10.73 -34.79 -6.51
CA SER A 659 11.21 -34.69 -5.12
C SER A 659 10.22 -35.19 -4.04
N ASP A 660 9.02 -35.62 -4.42
CA ASP A 660 7.91 -36.00 -3.51
C ASP A 660 8.12 -37.27 -2.68
N ALA A 661 9.32 -37.83 -2.67
CA ALA A 661 9.77 -38.81 -1.68
C ALA A 661 11.28 -38.62 -1.51
N ASN A 662 11.83 -38.86 -0.32
CA ASN A 662 13.26 -38.79 0.06
C ASN A 662 14.20 -39.69 -0.80
N ASN A 663 14.20 -39.52 -2.11
CA ASN A 663 14.75 -40.42 -3.12
C ASN A 663 15.57 -39.64 -4.16
N ASP A 664 16.40 -38.68 -3.70
CA ASP A 664 17.46 -38.04 -4.50
C ASP A 664 18.41 -39.08 -5.15
N GLN A 665 18.33 -40.35 -4.76
CA GLN A 665 19.08 -41.49 -5.27
C GLN A 665 18.79 -41.84 -6.75
N TYR A 666 17.67 -41.36 -7.33
CA TYR A 666 17.30 -41.61 -8.74
C TYR A 666 17.64 -40.46 -9.70
N LEU A 667 18.11 -39.32 -9.19
CA LEU A 667 18.61 -38.23 -10.00
C LEU A 667 20.09 -38.48 -10.36
N SER A 668 20.45 -38.23 -11.63
CA SER A 668 21.86 -38.24 -12.03
C SER A 668 22.63 -37.20 -11.22
N THR A 669 23.95 -37.40 -11.04
CA THR A 669 24.80 -36.40 -10.37
C THR A 669 24.71 -35.03 -11.07
N GLN A 670 24.53 -35.01 -12.40
CA GLN A 670 24.28 -33.78 -13.17
C GLN A 670 22.93 -33.13 -12.82
N ALA A 671 21.86 -33.90 -12.71
CA ALA A 671 20.55 -33.35 -12.34
C ALA A 671 20.53 -32.80 -10.90
N ARG A 672 21.27 -33.43 -9.97
CA ARG A 672 21.45 -32.90 -8.60
C ARG A 672 22.25 -31.59 -8.58
N LEU A 673 23.30 -31.48 -9.41
CA LEU A 673 24.03 -30.23 -9.61
C LEU A 673 23.09 -29.12 -10.13
N GLN A 674 22.32 -29.39 -11.18
CA GLN A 674 21.39 -28.43 -11.78
C GLN A 674 20.27 -27.99 -10.83
N HIS A 675 19.78 -28.89 -10.00
CA HIS A 675 18.83 -28.56 -8.95
C HIS A 675 19.45 -27.58 -7.94
N GLY A 676 20.69 -27.85 -7.49
CA GLY A 676 21.43 -26.93 -6.62
C GLY A 676 21.68 -25.56 -7.26
N GLN A 677 22.05 -25.53 -8.55
CA GLN A 677 22.23 -24.29 -9.33
C GLN A 677 20.93 -23.48 -9.42
N THR A 678 19.80 -24.15 -9.59
CA THR A 678 18.49 -23.49 -9.66
C THR A 678 18.16 -22.80 -8.33
N LEU A 679 18.37 -23.50 -7.20
CA LEU A 679 18.17 -22.93 -5.87
C LEU A 679 19.15 -21.78 -5.58
N GLU A 680 20.39 -21.88 -6.05
CA GLU A 680 21.38 -20.81 -5.94
C GLU A 680 20.94 -19.55 -6.70
N ALA A 681 20.55 -19.70 -7.97
CA ALA A 681 20.04 -18.62 -8.80
C ALA A 681 18.76 -17.97 -8.21
N MET A 682 17.87 -18.78 -7.61
CA MET A 682 16.72 -18.25 -6.86
C MET A 682 17.15 -17.40 -5.67
N GLY A 683 18.16 -17.86 -4.94
CA GLY A 683 18.74 -17.14 -3.81
C GLY A 683 19.28 -15.77 -4.21
N GLU A 684 20.03 -15.72 -5.31
CA GLU A 684 20.56 -14.48 -5.87
C GLU A 684 19.44 -13.52 -6.34
N VAL A 685 18.43 -14.05 -7.04
CA VAL A 685 17.28 -13.25 -7.50
C VAL A 685 16.52 -12.67 -6.31
N ALA A 686 16.26 -13.47 -5.27
CA ALA A 686 15.61 -13.01 -4.06
C ALA A 686 16.44 -11.92 -3.35
N TYR A 687 17.76 -12.09 -3.28
CA TYR A 687 18.67 -11.09 -2.74
C TYR A 687 18.58 -9.77 -3.53
N SER A 688 18.59 -9.82 -4.86
CA SER A 688 18.49 -8.61 -5.72
C SER A 688 17.18 -7.83 -5.53
N ARG A 689 16.11 -8.51 -5.08
CA ARG A 689 14.80 -7.92 -4.78
C ARG A 689 14.64 -7.52 -3.32
N ASN A 690 15.72 -7.52 -2.55
CA ASN A 690 15.75 -7.20 -1.13
C ASN A 690 14.89 -8.15 -0.27
N LYS A 691 14.74 -9.42 -0.69
CA LYS A 691 14.03 -10.48 0.04
C LYS A 691 15.03 -11.38 0.76
N ILE A 692 15.67 -10.85 1.80
CA ILE A 692 16.85 -11.47 2.43
C ILE A 692 16.55 -12.85 3.04
N ASP A 693 15.38 -13.04 3.65
CA ASP A 693 15.01 -14.34 4.23
C ASP A 693 14.77 -15.43 3.17
N GLU A 694 14.10 -15.07 2.07
CA GLU A 694 13.91 -15.96 0.91
C GLU A 694 15.27 -16.31 0.29
N ALA A 695 16.14 -15.31 0.11
CA ALA A 695 17.48 -15.50 -0.43
C ALA A 695 18.31 -16.48 0.40
N LYS A 696 18.35 -16.25 1.72
CA LYS A 696 19.07 -17.11 2.66
C LYS A 696 18.54 -18.54 2.64
N THR A 697 17.22 -18.71 2.62
CA THR A 697 16.59 -20.04 2.61
C THR A 697 16.94 -20.82 1.35
N ALA A 698 16.85 -20.18 0.18
CA ALA A 698 17.19 -20.81 -1.10
C ALA A 698 18.68 -21.15 -1.20
N LEU A 699 19.57 -20.26 -0.75
CA LEU A 699 21.02 -20.51 -0.75
C LEU A 699 21.42 -21.66 0.20
N LEU A 700 20.79 -21.76 1.37
CA LEU A 700 21.04 -22.87 2.29
C LEU A 700 20.53 -24.20 1.71
N ALA A 701 19.35 -24.20 1.09
CA ALA A 701 18.83 -25.38 0.40
C ALA A 701 19.74 -25.80 -0.77
N ALA A 702 20.25 -24.84 -1.54
CA ALA A 702 21.23 -25.10 -2.60
C ALA A 702 22.49 -25.78 -2.04
N ARG A 703 23.02 -25.28 -0.92
CA ARG A 703 24.20 -25.85 -0.26
C ARG A 703 23.97 -27.28 0.20
N ASP A 704 22.82 -27.57 0.79
CA ASP A 704 22.45 -28.92 1.22
C ASP A 704 22.38 -29.90 0.05
N LYS A 705 21.91 -29.44 -1.12
CA LYS A 705 21.86 -30.26 -2.36
C LYS A 705 23.23 -30.43 -3.02
N LEU A 706 24.09 -29.43 -2.96
CA LEU A 706 25.41 -29.46 -3.60
C LEU A 706 26.47 -30.20 -2.77
N ALA A 707 26.34 -30.25 -1.44
CA ALA A 707 27.33 -30.87 -0.56
C ALA A 707 27.57 -32.39 -0.85
N PRO A 708 26.55 -33.22 -1.14
CA PRO A 708 26.76 -34.59 -1.61
C PRO A 708 27.45 -34.67 -2.97
N VAL A 709 27.08 -33.79 -3.92
CA VAL A 709 27.66 -33.74 -5.27
C VAL A 709 29.16 -33.41 -5.19
N LEU A 710 29.57 -32.54 -4.28
CA LEU A 710 30.98 -32.20 -4.05
C LEU A 710 31.82 -33.40 -3.60
N LYS A 711 31.24 -34.31 -2.81
CA LYS A 711 31.93 -35.54 -2.39
C LYS A 711 32.13 -36.50 -3.56
N GLU A 712 31.20 -36.51 -4.52
CA GLU A 712 31.26 -37.36 -5.71
C GLU A 712 32.17 -36.79 -6.80
N GLN A 713 32.18 -35.47 -6.97
CA GLN A 713 32.89 -34.77 -8.05
C GLN A 713 33.67 -33.54 -7.53
N PRO A 714 34.73 -33.74 -6.71
CA PRO A 714 35.46 -32.63 -6.07
C PRO A 714 36.19 -31.71 -7.07
N ASP A 715 36.55 -32.23 -8.24
CA ASP A 715 37.29 -31.50 -9.27
C ASP A 715 36.39 -30.93 -10.39
N ASN A 716 35.06 -30.97 -10.22
CA ASN A 716 34.14 -30.41 -11.21
C ASN A 716 34.14 -28.88 -11.12
N LEU A 717 34.69 -28.22 -12.15
CA LEU A 717 34.82 -26.76 -12.24
C LEU A 717 33.47 -26.03 -12.15
N GLU A 718 32.42 -26.57 -12.76
CA GLU A 718 31.08 -25.97 -12.76
C GLU A 718 30.47 -26.00 -11.35
N LEU A 719 30.59 -27.14 -10.66
CA LEU A 719 30.16 -27.30 -9.27
C LEU A 719 30.92 -26.37 -8.33
N LEU A 720 32.25 -26.29 -8.47
CA LEU A 720 33.06 -25.39 -7.64
C LEU A 720 32.69 -23.92 -7.86
N LYS A 721 32.39 -23.52 -9.12
CA LYS A 721 31.89 -22.17 -9.43
C LYS A 721 30.57 -21.90 -8.72
N THR A 722 29.61 -22.83 -8.80
CA THR A 722 28.30 -22.68 -8.14
C THR A 722 28.42 -22.64 -6.62
N LEU A 723 29.24 -23.52 -6.01
CA LEU A 723 29.50 -23.49 -4.57
C LEU A 723 30.20 -22.20 -4.13
N GLY A 724 31.09 -21.68 -4.97
CA GLY A 724 31.72 -20.39 -4.80
C GLY A 724 30.70 -19.24 -4.77
N ALA A 725 29.85 -19.13 -5.79
CA ALA A 725 28.77 -18.15 -5.86
C ALA A 725 27.81 -18.25 -4.66
N ASN A 726 27.43 -19.47 -4.28
CA ASN A 726 26.61 -19.73 -3.10
C ASN A 726 27.24 -19.19 -1.80
N ALA A 727 28.53 -19.46 -1.60
CA ALA A 727 29.28 -18.95 -0.45
C ALA A 727 29.46 -17.43 -0.49
N PHE A 728 29.71 -16.86 -1.66
CA PHE A 728 29.75 -15.41 -1.85
C PHE A 728 28.44 -14.76 -1.41
N TRP A 729 27.29 -15.22 -1.90
CA TRP A 729 25.99 -14.59 -1.57
C TRP A 729 25.59 -14.75 -0.10
N LEU A 730 25.86 -15.89 0.53
CA LEU A 730 25.66 -16.05 1.97
C LEU A 730 26.59 -15.13 2.78
N GLY A 731 27.84 -14.97 2.33
CA GLY A 731 28.77 -13.99 2.89
C GLY A 731 28.30 -12.55 2.69
N GLN A 732 27.76 -12.22 1.51
CA GLN A 732 27.27 -10.90 1.15
C GLN A 732 26.05 -10.50 2.00
N ILE A 733 25.12 -11.42 2.27
CA ILE A 733 24.00 -11.20 3.19
C ILE A 733 24.49 -10.78 4.58
N HIS A 734 25.52 -11.45 5.10
CA HIS A 734 26.13 -11.07 6.37
C HIS A 734 26.91 -9.76 6.29
N TYR A 735 27.58 -9.51 5.16
CA TYR A 735 28.32 -8.27 4.91
C TYR A 735 27.37 -7.06 4.93
N ASP A 736 26.23 -7.13 4.25
CA ASP A 736 25.26 -6.03 4.20
C ASP A 736 24.56 -5.79 5.53
N ALA A 737 24.43 -6.83 6.34
CA ALA A 737 23.95 -6.73 7.72
C ALA A 737 25.02 -6.22 8.71
N ASN A 738 26.18 -5.75 8.22
CA ASN A 738 27.35 -5.34 9.02
C ASN A 738 27.87 -6.43 9.97
N ASN A 739 27.56 -7.70 9.72
CA ASN A 739 27.99 -8.83 10.54
C ASN A 739 29.29 -9.42 9.98
N TRP A 740 30.39 -8.68 10.15
CA TRP A 740 31.71 -9.01 9.60
C TRP A 740 32.21 -10.40 10.06
N LEU A 741 31.91 -10.77 11.31
CA LEU A 741 32.32 -12.06 11.87
C LEU A 741 31.61 -13.24 11.20
N ALA A 742 30.33 -13.09 10.86
CA ALA A 742 29.57 -14.12 10.14
C ALA A 742 29.88 -14.13 8.64
N ALA A 743 30.23 -12.98 8.04
CA ALA A 743 30.61 -12.89 6.64
C ALA A 743 31.95 -13.60 6.36
N LYS A 744 32.90 -13.52 7.29
CA LYS A 744 34.26 -14.06 7.13
C LYS A 744 34.32 -15.54 6.70
N PRO A 745 33.72 -16.50 7.43
CA PRO A 745 33.83 -17.91 7.07
C PRO A 745 33.23 -18.23 5.69
N GLU A 746 32.17 -17.54 5.29
CA GLU A 746 31.54 -17.72 3.97
C GLU A 746 32.42 -17.18 2.83
N LEU A 747 33.05 -16.02 3.01
CA LEU A 747 33.98 -15.47 2.02
C LEU A 747 35.30 -16.27 1.96
N GLU A 748 35.77 -16.83 3.08
CA GLU A 748 36.89 -17.77 3.09
C GLU A 748 36.54 -19.07 2.34
N LEU A 749 35.29 -19.53 2.46
CA LEU A 749 34.79 -20.68 1.71
C LEU A 749 34.74 -20.38 0.20
N TYR A 750 34.25 -19.21 -0.20
CA TYR A 750 34.28 -18.75 -1.60
C TYR A 750 35.72 -18.73 -2.15
N TYR A 751 36.66 -18.17 -1.40
CA TYR A 751 38.08 -18.19 -1.75
C TYR A 751 38.62 -19.62 -1.90
N SER A 752 38.26 -20.54 -1.00
CA SER A 752 38.73 -21.93 -1.05
C SER A 752 38.26 -22.66 -2.32
N TYR A 753 37.00 -22.49 -2.72
CA TYR A 753 36.46 -23.09 -3.94
C TYR A 753 37.08 -22.46 -5.19
N SER A 754 37.21 -21.14 -5.22
CA SER A 754 37.86 -20.43 -6.33
C SER A 754 39.33 -20.79 -6.47
N GLN A 755 40.03 -21.00 -5.36
CA GLN A 755 41.41 -21.48 -5.36
C GLN A 755 41.50 -22.92 -5.88
N ALA A 756 40.55 -23.79 -5.55
CA ALA A 756 40.47 -25.15 -6.11
C ALA A 756 40.26 -25.11 -7.63
N MET A 757 39.35 -24.25 -8.12
CA MET A 757 39.16 -24.02 -9.56
C MET A 757 40.45 -23.57 -10.24
N TYR A 758 41.14 -22.59 -9.67
CA TYR A 758 42.41 -22.09 -10.22
C TYR A 758 43.51 -23.16 -10.22
N LYS A 759 43.58 -24.02 -9.21
CA LYS A 759 44.53 -25.15 -9.19
C LYS A 759 44.27 -26.16 -10.30
N ILE A 760 42.99 -26.43 -10.61
CA ILE A 760 42.58 -27.38 -11.65
C ILE A 760 42.79 -26.78 -13.04
N ALA A 761 42.44 -25.51 -13.23
CA ALA A 761 42.48 -24.82 -14.51
C ALA A 761 43.12 -23.42 -14.41
N PRO A 762 44.44 -23.32 -14.16
CA PRO A 762 45.12 -22.04 -13.93
C PRO A 762 45.13 -21.13 -15.17
N ASP A 763 44.97 -21.72 -16.35
CA ASP A 763 44.89 -21.00 -17.61
C ASP A 763 43.47 -20.53 -17.98
N SER A 764 42.44 -20.97 -17.25
CA SER A 764 41.05 -20.56 -17.50
C SER A 764 40.83 -19.11 -17.07
N VAL A 765 40.28 -18.29 -17.97
CA VAL A 765 39.88 -16.91 -17.65
C VAL A 765 38.84 -16.92 -16.54
N ASP A 766 37.89 -17.86 -16.55
CA ASP A 766 36.87 -17.98 -15.51
C ASP A 766 37.49 -18.27 -14.15
N ALA A 767 38.44 -19.20 -14.07
CA ALA A 767 39.09 -19.55 -12.80
C ALA A 767 39.96 -18.39 -12.25
N LEU A 768 40.63 -17.65 -13.14
CA LEU A 768 41.35 -16.42 -12.79
C LEU A 768 40.38 -15.37 -12.21
N MET A 769 39.23 -15.19 -12.86
CA MET A 769 38.25 -14.18 -12.46
C MET A 769 37.56 -14.52 -11.14
N GLU A 770 37.09 -15.77 -10.95
CA GLU A 770 36.48 -16.20 -9.68
C GLU A 770 37.44 -16.04 -8.50
N LEU A 771 38.71 -16.44 -8.65
CA LEU A 771 39.71 -16.23 -7.60
C LEU A 771 39.99 -14.74 -7.37
N SER A 772 39.99 -13.93 -8.43
CA SER A 772 40.15 -12.48 -8.30
C SER A 772 38.98 -11.81 -7.56
N TYR A 773 37.75 -12.28 -7.77
CA TYR A 773 36.57 -11.77 -7.07
C TYR A 773 36.57 -12.21 -5.61
N ALA A 774 36.91 -13.47 -5.33
CA ALA A 774 37.00 -13.96 -3.96
C ALA A 774 38.06 -13.22 -3.13
N THR A 775 39.25 -13.00 -3.70
CA THR A 775 40.30 -12.20 -3.06
C THR A 775 39.89 -10.74 -2.90
N ASN A 776 39.23 -10.12 -3.90
CA ASN A 776 38.69 -8.77 -3.77
C ASN A 776 37.66 -8.65 -2.63
N SER A 777 36.78 -9.65 -2.47
CA SER A 777 35.80 -9.72 -1.38
C SER A 777 36.44 -9.87 -0.01
N LEU A 778 37.49 -10.69 0.13
CA LEU A 778 38.27 -10.76 1.37
C LEU A 778 39.01 -9.45 1.66
N GLY A 779 39.51 -8.76 0.62
CA GLY A 779 40.09 -7.43 0.74
C GLY A 779 39.10 -6.40 1.25
N SER A 780 37.86 -6.41 0.73
CA SER A 780 36.81 -5.49 1.16
C SER A 780 36.35 -5.77 2.60
N LEU A 781 36.33 -7.04 3.04
CA LEU A 781 36.08 -7.41 4.43
C LEU A 781 37.23 -6.96 5.35
N ALA A 782 38.49 -7.16 4.95
CA ALA A 782 39.65 -6.70 5.69
C ALA A 782 39.66 -5.17 5.86
N MET A 783 39.17 -4.41 4.86
CA MET A 783 38.94 -2.97 4.99
C MET A 783 37.97 -2.63 6.12
N LYS A 784 36.86 -3.38 6.26
CA LYS A 784 35.86 -3.19 7.33
C LYS A 784 36.41 -3.56 8.71
N LEU A 785 37.22 -4.62 8.78
CA LEU A 785 37.93 -5.04 9.99
C LEU A 785 39.13 -4.14 10.36
N GLN A 786 39.44 -3.15 9.51
CA GLN A 786 40.60 -2.25 9.63
C GLN A 786 41.95 -2.97 9.57
N GLU A 787 42.00 -4.10 8.86
CA GLU A 787 43.17 -4.94 8.60
C GLU A 787 43.84 -4.51 7.27
N PHE A 788 44.26 -3.24 7.18
CA PHE A 788 44.63 -2.61 5.89
C PHE A 788 45.83 -3.23 5.16
N GLU A 789 46.77 -3.84 5.90
CA GLU A 789 47.88 -4.60 5.28
C GLU A 789 47.36 -5.85 4.57
N GLN A 790 46.47 -6.58 5.23
CA GLN A 790 45.85 -7.77 4.65
C GLN A 790 44.93 -7.40 3.48
N ALA A 791 44.17 -6.30 3.61
CA ALA A 791 43.37 -5.76 2.51
C ALA A 791 44.24 -5.43 1.29
N THR A 792 45.39 -4.80 1.49
CA THR A 792 46.33 -4.48 0.40
C THR A 792 46.81 -5.77 -0.29
N ALA A 793 47.22 -6.78 0.46
CA ALA A 793 47.69 -8.05 -0.10
C ALA A 793 46.61 -8.75 -0.94
N PHE A 794 45.37 -8.79 -0.45
CA PHE A 794 44.25 -9.38 -1.19
C PHE A 794 43.89 -8.60 -2.46
N PHE A 795 43.90 -7.26 -2.42
CA PHE A 795 43.65 -6.47 -3.61
C PHE A 795 44.81 -6.54 -4.63
N ASP A 796 46.05 -6.65 -4.18
CA ASP A 796 47.21 -6.87 -5.06
C ASP A 796 47.11 -8.25 -5.75
N GLU A 797 46.72 -9.29 -5.02
CA GLU A 797 46.46 -10.63 -5.59
C GLU A 797 45.34 -10.57 -6.64
N SER A 798 44.20 -9.95 -6.30
CA SER A 798 43.08 -9.75 -7.22
C SER A 798 43.49 -8.98 -8.48
N LEU A 799 44.25 -7.89 -8.33
CA LEU A 799 44.73 -7.09 -9.45
C LEU A 799 45.64 -7.90 -10.36
N ASN A 800 46.56 -8.67 -9.81
CA ASN A 800 47.47 -9.53 -10.60
C ASN A 800 46.68 -10.56 -11.42
N LEU A 801 45.68 -11.22 -10.82
CA LEU A 801 44.82 -12.19 -11.51
C LEU A 801 44.03 -11.54 -12.64
N LYS A 802 43.43 -10.37 -12.40
CA LYS A 802 42.70 -9.61 -13.44
C LYS A 802 43.59 -9.12 -14.57
N LEU A 803 44.84 -8.73 -14.27
CA LEU A 803 45.82 -8.36 -15.30
C LEU A 803 46.23 -9.56 -16.16
N LEU A 804 46.36 -10.75 -15.57
CA LEU A 804 46.57 -12.00 -16.32
C LEU A 804 45.37 -12.32 -17.21
N ALA A 805 44.14 -12.17 -16.71
CA ALA A 805 42.91 -12.35 -17.51
C ALA A 805 42.83 -11.34 -18.67
N LYS A 806 43.11 -10.05 -18.41
CA LYS A 806 43.15 -8.99 -19.44
C LYS A 806 44.22 -9.23 -20.50
N ALA A 807 45.35 -9.85 -20.16
CA ALA A 807 46.36 -10.22 -21.15
C ALA A 807 45.84 -11.26 -22.15
N LYS A 808 44.88 -12.10 -21.74
CA LYS A 808 44.21 -13.09 -22.59
C LYS A 808 43.05 -12.50 -23.41
N ASP A 809 42.33 -11.51 -22.86
CA ASP A 809 41.27 -10.78 -23.55
C ASP A 809 41.40 -9.25 -23.38
N PRO A 810 42.25 -8.58 -24.18
CA PRO A 810 42.56 -7.15 -24.01
C PRO A 810 41.40 -6.21 -24.35
N THR A 811 40.37 -6.71 -25.06
CA THR A 811 39.24 -5.93 -25.56
C THR A 811 38.02 -5.95 -24.64
N ASN A 812 38.07 -6.73 -23.56
CA ASN A 812 36.98 -6.90 -22.62
C ASN A 812 36.78 -5.66 -21.73
N THR A 813 35.70 -4.92 -21.96
CA THR A 813 35.39 -3.72 -21.16
C THR A 813 35.08 -4.03 -19.71
N ALA A 814 34.45 -5.17 -19.42
CA ALA A 814 34.15 -5.60 -18.07
C ALA A 814 35.44 -5.84 -17.26
N LEU A 815 36.44 -6.53 -17.83
CA LEU A 815 37.75 -6.72 -17.19
C LEU A 815 38.46 -5.39 -16.91
N ILE A 816 38.37 -4.44 -17.84
CA ILE A 816 38.94 -3.10 -17.65
C ILE A 816 38.25 -2.38 -16.48
N ALA A 817 36.93 -2.48 -16.39
CA ALA A 817 36.13 -1.91 -15.31
C ALA A 817 36.51 -2.53 -13.95
N ASP A 818 36.65 -3.86 -13.89
CA ASP A 818 37.01 -4.59 -12.67
C ASP A 818 38.43 -4.28 -12.19
N ILE A 819 39.37 -4.02 -13.12
CA ILE A 819 40.72 -3.56 -12.80
C ILE A 819 40.68 -2.15 -12.21
N ALA A 820 39.87 -1.26 -12.78
CA ALA A 820 39.69 0.09 -12.25
C ALA A 820 39.10 0.07 -10.84
N ASP A 821 38.12 -0.81 -10.57
CA ASP A 821 37.52 -0.99 -9.26
C ASP A 821 38.54 -1.49 -8.23
N THR A 822 39.28 -2.56 -8.51
CA THR A 822 40.32 -3.09 -7.59
C THR A 822 41.43 -2.08 -7.32
N ARG A 823 41.82 -1.28 -8.32
CA ARG A 823 42.77 -0.17 -8.11
C ARG A 823 42.18 0.92 -7.21
N SER A 824 40.90 1.25 -7.34
CA SER A 824 40.21 2.18 -6.43
C SER A 824 40.21 1.67 -4.98
N TRP A 825 40.05 0.36 -4.78
CA TRP A 825 40.20 -0.29 -3.47
C TRP A 825 41.64 -0.20 -2.93
N LEU A 826 42.67 -0.45 -3.76
CA LEU A 826 44.07 -0.25 -3.38
C LEU A 826 44.36 1.20 -2.99
N ALA A 827 43.80 2.17 -3.71
CA ALA A 827 43.90 3.59 -3.35
C ALA A 827 43.25 3.87 -1.99
N SER A 828 42.09 3.28 -1.73
CA SER A 828 41.38 3.39 -0.45
C SER A 828 42.16 2.77 0.72
N ALA A 829 42.81 1.63 0.51
CA ALA A 829 43.68 0.98 1.49
C ALA A 829 44.95 1.81 1.75
N ALA A 830 45.58 2.34 0.70
CA ALA A 830 46.72 3.25 0.82
C ALA A 830 46.34 4.51 1.62
N LEU A 831 45.17 5.08 1.35
CA LEU A 831 44.66 6.24 2.08
C LEU A 831 44.41 5.92 3.57
N ALA A 832 43.83 4.76 3.88
CA ALA A 832 43.63 4.30 5.26
C ALA A 832 44.96 4.09 6.02
N LYS A 833 46.03 3.74 5.30
CA LYS A 833 47.39 3.65 5.85
C LYS A 833 48.12 5.00 5.95
N GLY A 834 47.52 6.08 5.45
CA GLY A 834 48.11 7.43 5.47
C GLY A 834 49.10 7.68 4.33
N ASP A 835 48.91 7.02 3.19
CA ASP A 835 49.63 7.24 1.93
C ASP A 835 48.70 7.84 0.86
N ILE A 836 48.45 9.15 1.01
CA ILE A 836 47.59 9.92 0.10
C ILE A 836 48.21 10.07 -1.30
N HIS A 837 49.53 10.09 -1.41
CA HIS A 837 50.21 10.25 -2.68
C HIS A 837 50.03 9.00 -3.55
N LYS A 838 50.17 7.81 -2.97
CA LYS A 838 49.86 6.56 -3.67
C LYS A 838 48.39 6.51 -4.08
N ALA A 839 47.47 6.91 -3.21
CA ALA A 839 46.04 6.95 -3.54
C ALA A 839 45.74 7.88 -4.73
N ILE A 840 46.28 9.11 -4.74
CA ILE A 840 46.13 10.06 -5.85
C ILE A 840 46.74 9.48 -7.14
N ALA A 841 47.95 8.92 -7.07
CA ALA A 841 48.65 8.37 -8.23
C ALA A 841 47.84 7.23 -8.89
N VAL A 842 47.25 6.35 -8.08
CA VAL A 842 46.41 5.25 -8.57
C VAL A 842 45.14 5.78 -9.25
N HIS A 843 44.45 6.77 -8.67
CA HIS A 843 43.28 7.38 -9.31
C HIS A 843 43.62 8.09 -10.62
N LEU A 844 44.72 8.84 -10.67
CA LEU A 844 45.19 9.47 -11.90
C LEU A 844 45.56 8.44 -12.97
N GLN A 845 46.12 7.30 -12.57
CA GLN A 845 46.40 6.19 -13.49
C GLN A 845 45.11 5.63 -14.10
N ILE A 846 44.08 5.36 -13.29
CA ILE A 846 42.77 4.88 -13.79
C ILE A 846 42.19 5.88 -14.81
N GLN A 847 42.20 7.17 -14.48
CA GLN A 847 41.67 8.23 -15.33
C GLN A 847 42.45 8.35 -16.64
N THR A 848 43.78 8.33 -16.57
CA THR A 848 44.66 8.42 -17.76
C THR A 848 44.46 7.21 -18.69
N GLU A 849 44.33 6.00 -18.13
CA GLU A 849 44.05 4.81 -18.91
C GLU A 849 42.69 4.92 -19.60
N PHE A 850 41.65 5.34 -18.88
CA PHE A 850 40.31 5.57 -19.45
C PHE A 850 40.33 6.63 -20.57
N GLU A 851 40.99 7.76 -20.35
CA GLU A 851 41.09 8.86 -21.33
C GLU A 851 41.80 8.44 -22.63
N ARG A 852 42.69 7.44 -22.58
CA ARG A 852 43.38 6.90 -23.77
C ARG A 852 42.55 5.87 -24.56
N MET A 853 41.42 5.41 -24.02
CA MET A 853 40.58 4.42 -24.69
C MET A 853 39.80 5.02 -25.88
N ASN A 854 39.44 4.14 -26.82
CA ASN A 854 38.57 4.49 -27.95
C ASN A 854 37.17 4.93 -27.46
N SER A 855 36.48 5.77 -28.24
CA SER A 855 35.14 6.29 -27.92
C SER A 855 34.11 5.18 -27.66
N ALA A 856 34.21 4.06 -28.37
CA ALA A 856 33.32 2.90 -28.19
C ALA A 856 33.41 2.27 -26.78
N PHE A 857 34.60 2.24 -26.18
CA PHE A 857 34.77 1.76 -24.80
C PHE A 857 34.30 2.78 -23.77
N LYS A 858 34.44 4.08 -24.08
CA LYS A 858 34.00 5.17 -23.20
C LYS A 858 32.49 5.33 -23.12
N SER A 859 31.74 4.66 -23.99
CA SER A 859 30.27 4.58 -23.89
C SER A 859 29.78 3.36 -23.12
N ASP A 860 30.65 2.43 -22.67
CA ASP A 860 30.20 1.26 -21.91
C ASP A 860 29.72 1.67 -20.51
N ALA A 861 28.44 1.41 -20.19
CA ALA A 861 27.82 1.87 -18.95
C ALA A 861 28.43 1.23 -17.68
N TYR A 862 28.87 -0.03 -17.75
CA TYR A 862 29.51 -0.73 -16.64
C TYR A 862 30.90 -0.16 -16.34
N LEU A 863 31.68 0.16 -17.38
CA LEU A 863 32.95 0.85 -17.22
C LEU A 863 32.77 2.27 -16.66
N LEU A 864 31.76 3.01 -17.13
CA LEU A 864 31.43 4.34 -16.61
C LEU A 864 31.08 4.30 -15.10
N ASP A 865 30.32 3.29 -14.65
CA ASP A 865 30.01 3.04 -13.23
C ASP A 865 31.27 2.85 -12.37
N LYS A 866 32.31 2.18 -12.88
CA LYS A 866 33.55 2.01 -12.10
C LYS A 866 34.45 3.25 -12.15
N VAL A 867 34.54 3.90 -13.30
CA VAL A 867 35.46 5.03 -13.50
C VAL A 867 34.98 6.30 -12.80
N PHE A 868 33.67 6.58 -12.73
CA PHE A 868 33.19 7.79 -12.03
C PHE A 868 33.61 7.80 -10.55
N ASN A 869 33.65 6.64 -9.89
CA ASN A 869 34.11 6.50 -8.51
C ASN A 869 35.56 6.98 -8.33
N SER A 870 36.43 6.76 -9.33
CA SER A 870 37.81 7.26 -9.29
C SER A 870 37.85 8.79 -9.32
N TYR A 871 37.03 9.43 -10.15
CA TYR A 871 36.90 10.89 -10.18
C TYR A 871 36.31 11.43 -8.88
N PHE A 872 35.27 10.80 -8.34
CA PHE A 872 34.64 11.22 -7.10
C PHE A 872 35.57 11.07 -5.88
N ASN A 873 36.28 9.94 -5.75
CA ASN A 873 37.24 9.72 -4.68
C ASN A 873 38.40 10.73 -4.74
N LEU A 874 38.91 11.03 -5.93
CA LEU A 874 39.93 12.07 -6.10
C LEU A 874 39.39 13.48 -5.78
N ALA A 875 38.13 13.77 -6.13
CA ALA A 875 37.46 15.02 -5.73
C ALA A 875 37.40 15.17 -4.20
N SER A 876 37.05 14.10 -3.49
CA SER A 876 37.01 14.07 -2.02
C SER A 876 38.40 14.31 -1.40
N ILE A 877 39.44 13.67 -1.95
CA ILE A 877 40.83 13.91 -1.52
C ILE A 877 41.21 15.38 -1.69
N TYR A 878 40.98 15.96 -2.87
CA TYR A 878 41.28 17.36 -3.13
C TYR A 878 40.44 18.33 -2.28
N HIS A 879 39.21 17.96 -1.95
CA HIS A 879 38.37 18.74 -1.03
C HIS A 879 39.03 18.84 0.35
N TYR A 880 39.48 17.72 0.91
CA TYR A 880 40.16 17.71 2.21
C TYR A 880 41.55 18.37 2.19
N GLN A 881 42.21 18.46 1.03
CA GLN A 881 43.45 19.22 0.83
C GLN A 881 43.22 20.74 0.62
N GLY A 882 41.97 21.22 0.65
CA GLY A 882 41.65 22.64 0.40
C GLY A 882 41.68 23.04 -1.08
N LEU A 883 41.96 22.10 -1.99
CA LEU A 883 42.12 22.32 -3.43
C LEU A 883 40.76 22.40 -4.15
N SER A 884 39.94 23.37 -3.73
CA SER A 884 38.51 23.49 -4.10
C SER A 884 38.25 23.45 -5.61
N LYS A 885 39.09 24.12 -6.43
CA LYS A 885 38.94 24.11 -7.89
C LYS A 885 39.17 22.71 -8.48
N GLN A 886 40.22 22.00 -8.03
CA GLN A 886 40.52 20.66 -8.51
C GLN A 886 39.46 19.66 -8.05
N ALA A 887 38.98 19.81 -6.80
CA ALA A 887 37.86 19.02 -6.28
C ALA A 887 36.60 19.21 -7.15
N PHE A 888 36.27 20.45 -7.53
CA PHE A 888 35.13 20.74 -8.38
C PHE A 888 35.25 20.11 -9.79
N GLU A 889 36.41 20.26 -10.45
CA GLU A 889 36.60 19.66 -11.78
C GLU A 889 36.44 18.13 -11.74
N GLN A 890 37.03 17.47 -10.74
CA GLN A 890 36.91 16.03 -10.57
C GLN A 890 35.46 15.59 -10.29
N ALA A 891 34.75 16.29 -9.40
CA ALA A 891 33.33 16.02 -9.12
C ALA A 891 32.43 16.26 -10.34
N TYR A 892 32.75 17.28 -11.16
CA TYR A 892 31.99 17.59 -12.37
C TYR A 892 32.20 16.52 -13.44
N GLN A 893 33.42 16.02 -13.62
CA GLN A 893 33.68 14.88 -14.50
C GLN A 893 32.96 13.61 -14.03
N ALA A 894 32.97 13.31 -12.72
CA ALA A 894 32.20 12.20 -12.17
C ALA A 894 30.70 12.33 -12.50
N HIS A 895 30.12 13.53 -12.34
CA HIS A 895 28.72 13.81 -12.68
C HIS A 895 28.44 13.64 -14.18
N ALA A 896 29.35 14.07 -15.05
CA ALA A 896 29.21 13.91 -16.50
C ALA A 896 29.23 12.43 -16.92
N LEU A 897 30.18 11.64 -16.40
CA LEU A 897 30.30 10.21 -16.70
C LEU A 897 29.08 9.43 -16.21
N LEU A 898 28.64 9.67 -14.97
CA LEU A 898 27.47 8.98 -14.43
C LEU A 898 26.18 9.43 -15.14
N GLY A 899 26.09 10.69 -15.58
CA GLY A 899 25.00 11.16 -16.43
C GLY A 899 24.92 10.42 -17.78
N LEU A 900 26.06 10.07 -18.38
CA LEU A 900 26.09 9.23 -19.59
C LEU A 900 25.63 7.79 -19.30
N ALA A 901 25.96 7.22 -18.15
CA ALA A 901 25.49 5.90 -17.76
C ALA A 901 23.97 5.88 -17.52
N VAL A 902 23.45 6.87 -16.77
CA VAL A 902 21.99 7.03 -16.54
C VAL A 902 21.22 7.26 -17.85
N ALA A 903 21.80 7.96 -18.82
CA ALA A 903 21.16 8.14 -20.13
C ALA A 903 21.03 6.83 -20.92
N GLN A 904 21.91 5.86 -20.68
CA GLN A 904 21.85 4.54 -21.33
C GLN A 904 20.85 3.60 -20.65
N ASP A 905 20.74 3.67 -19.32
CA ASP A 905 19.73 2.96 -18.55
C ASP A 905 19.02 3.87 -17.53
N PRO A 906 17.95 4.56 -17.96
CA PRO A 906 17.19 5.45 -17.09
C PRO A 906 16.49 4.75 -15.93
N ASN A 907 16.29 3.43 -16.00
CA ASN A 907 15.60 2.66 -14.96
C ASN A 907 16.55 2.20 -13.84
N ASN A 908 17.85 2.45 -13.98
CA ASN A 908 18.83 2.11 -12.96
C ASN A 908 18.74 3.07 -11.77
N LYS A 909 17.87 2.73 -10.83
CA LYS A 909 17.58 3.52 -9.62
C LYS A 909 18.81 3.76 -8.73
N ARG A 910 19.81 2.86 -8.78
CA ARG A 910 21.09 3.04 -8.06
C ARG A 910 21.86 4.21 -8.66
N TRP A 911 22.06 4.22 -9.98
CA TRP A 911 22.77 5.31 -10.66
C TRP A 911 22.07 6.65 -10.51
N TYR A 912 20.74 6.65 -10.49
CA TYR A 912 19.98 7.87 -10.21
C TYR A 912 20.31 8.45 -8.82
N GLY A 913 20.35 7.60 -7.78
CA GLY A 913 20.73 8.00 -6.42
C GLY A 913 22.16 8.57 -6.34
N GLU A 914 23.13 7.90 -6.99
CA GLU A 914 24.53 8.36 -7.06
C GLU A 914 24.67 9.67 -7.85
N LEU A 915 23.91 9.85 -8.93
CA LEU A 915 23.90 11.09 -9.70
C LEU A 915 23.38 12.25 -8.85
N PHE A 916 22.33 12.01 -8.06
CA PHE A 916 21.82 13.00 -7.12
C PHE A 916 22.85 13.33 -6.03
N HIS A 917 23.54 12.32 -5.49
CA HIS A 917 24.62 12.51 -4.53
C HIS A 917 25.74 13.43 -5.09
N LEU A 918 26.11 13.26 -6.36
CA LEU A 918 27.06 14.14 -7.05
C LEU A 918 26.54 15.57 -7.23
N LYS A 919 25.23 15.77 -7.52
CA LYS A 919 24.63 17.11 -7.57
C LYS A 919 24.73 17.83 -6.23
N VAL A 920 24.49 17.13 -5.13
CA VAL A 920 24.63 17.67 -3.76
C VAL A 920 26.08 18.05 -3.47
N TRP A 921 27.05 17.22 -3.87
CA TRP A 921 28.47 17.53 -3.75
C TRP A 921 28.89 18.74 -4.59
N LEU A 922 28.42 18.83 -5.83
CA LEU A 922 28.66 19.99 -6.70
C LEU A 922 28.05 21.27 -6.11
N MET A 923 26.83 21.21 -5.55
CA MET A 923 26.23 22.32 -4.81
C MET A 923 27.15 22.78 -3.67
N ARG A 924 27.69 21.83 -2.90
CA ARG A 924 28.58 22.14 -1.76
C ARG A 924 29.89 22.79 -2.21
N LEU A 925 30.56 22.20 -3.20
CA LEU A 925 31.85 22.73 -3.70
C LEU A 925 31.67 24.07 -4.42
N ASN A 926 30.53 24.29 -5.07
CA ASN A 926 30.31 25.50 -5.86
C ASN A 926 29.89 26.74 -5.04
N VAL A 927 29.64 26.58 -3.74
CA VAL A 927 29.17 27.67 -2.87
C VAL A 927 30.14 28.87 -2.86
N THR A 928 31.45 28.60 -2.92
CA THR A 928 32.51 29.62 -2.97
C THR A 928 33.01 29.86 -4.40
N LEU A 929 33.08 28.81 -5.24
CA LEU A 929 33.64 28.89 -6.59
C LEU A 929 32.74 29.63 -7.60
N ARG A 930 31.41 29.51 -7.46
CA ARG A 930 30.41 30.13 -8.36
C ARG A 930 30.60 29.81 -9.85
N ASP A 931 31.07 28.60 -10.16
CA ASP A 931 31.20 28.09 -11.52
C ASP A 931 29.82 27.93 -12.18
N PRO A 932 29.60 28.46 -13.40
CA PRO A 932 28.30 28.46 -14.04
C PRO A 932 27.81 27.07 -14.48
N ARG A 933 28.69 26.06 -14.52
CA ARG A 933 28.35 24.69 -14.95
C ARG A 933 27.48 23.94 -13.94
N ALA A 934 27.44 24.36 -12.67
CA ALA A 934 26.66 23.72 -11.62
C ALA A 934 25.77 24.73 -10.87
N LYS A 935 24.48 24.80 -11.22
CA LYS A 935 23.51 25.76 -10.64
C LYS A 935 22.53 25.09 -9.68
N PHE A 936 23.04 24.27 -8.78
CA PHE A 936 22.23 23.58 -7.79
C PHE A 936 22.13 24.40 -6.49
N THR A 937 20.93 24.51 -5.92
CA THR A 937 20.71 25.05 -4.57
C THR A 937 20.01 24.01 -3.68
N PRO A 938 20.08 24.15 -2.34
CA PRO A 938 19.38 23.26 -1.42
C PRO A 938 17.90 23.10 -1.77
N GLU A 939 17.22 24.19 -2.12
CA GLU A 939 15.79 24.21 -2.46
C GLU A 939 15.51 23.47 -3.77
N THR A 940 16.29 23.72 -4.82
CA THR A 940 16.09 23.04 -6.12
C THR A 940 16.31 21.53 -6.02
N LEU A 941 17.30 21.11 -5.21
CA LEU A 941 17.59 19.70 -5.01
C LEU A 941 16.53 19.04 -4.12
N LYS A 942 16.03 19.73 -3.08
CA LYS A 942 14.93 19.23 -2.25
C LYS A 942 13.68 18.97 -3.09
N GLN A 943 13.31 19.92 -3.94
CA GLN A 943 12.15 19.79 -4.82
C GLN A 943 12.32 18.63 -5.81
N GLU A 944 13.52 18.47 -6.41
CA GLU A 944 13.80 17.33 -7.30
C GLU A 944 13.67 15.99 -6.54
N LEU A 945 14.18 15.91 -5.31
CA LEU A 945 14.14 14.72 -4.49
C LEU A 945 12.71 14.34 -4.07
N GLU A 946 11.88 15.31 -3.69
CA GLU A 946 10.47 15.08 -3.36
C GLU A 946 9.64 14.66 -4.58
N GLN A 947 9.85 15.30 -5.74
CA GLN A 947 9.14 14.98 -6.99
C GLN A 947 9.49 13.59 -7.54
N LYS A 948 10.75 13.18 -7.38
CA LYS A 948 11.28 11.93 -7.94
C LYS A 948 11.50 10.84 -6.89
N LYS A 949 10.74 10.86 -5.78
CA LYS A 949 10.81 9.80 -4.75
C LYS A 949 10.65 8.37 -5.33
N HIS A 950 9.88 8.21 -6.41
CA HIS A 950 9.65 6.92 -7.07
C HIS A 950 10.87 6.36 -7.84
N GLU A 951 11.85 7.22 -8.17
CA GLU A 951 13.07 6.85 -8.89
C GLU A 951 14.12 6.18 -7.98
N PHE A 952 13.88 6.14 -6.66
CA PHE A 952 14.76 5.49 -5.70
C PHE A 952 14.40 4.00 -5.52
N ALA A 953 15.41 3.18 -5.27
CA ALA A 953 15.26 1.72 -5.18
C ALA A 953 14.41 1.25 -3.98
N SER A 954 14.44 2.00 -2.88
CA SER A 954 13.69 1.72 -1.65
C SER A 954 13.54 2.98 -0.81
N GLU A 955 12.64 2.96 0.18
CA GLU A 955 12.53 4.07 1.14
C GLU A 955 13.82 4.27 1.95
N GLN A 956 14.54 3.20 2.25
CA GLN A 956 15.83 3.27 2.94
C GLN A 956 16.91 3.91 2.06
N HIS A 957 16.93 3.60 0.76
CA HIS A 957 17.84 4.26 -0.18
C HIS A 957 17.52 5.75 -0.32
N PHE A 958 16.23 6.09 -0.43
CA PHE A 958 15.78 7.49 -0.45
C PHE A 958 16.20 8.24 0.83
N ALA A 959 16.00 7.63 2.01
CA ALA A 959 16.38 8.23 3.29
C ALA A 959 17.89 8.56 3.32
N LYS A 960 18.75 7.61 2.93
CA LYS A 960 20.21 7.85 2.86
C LYS A 960 20.58 9.02 1.95
N VAL A 961 19.91 9.17 0.81
CA VAL A 961 20.17 10.29 -0.13
C VAL A 961 19.64 11.62 0.44
N TYR A 962 18.48 11.60 1.09
CA TYR A 962 17.91 12.77 1.77
C TYR A 962 18.81 13.23 2.93
N ASP A 963 19.36 12.30 3.70
CA ASP A 963 20.26 12.60 4.81
C ASP A 963 21.53 13.31 4.33
N ASN A 964 22.12 12.83 3.23
CA ASN A 964 23.25 13.52 2.62
C ASN A 964 22.87 14.93 2.14
N TRP A 965 21.70 15.11 1.51
CA TRP A 965 21.20 16.43 1.16
C TRP A 965 21.06 17.33 2.39
N LEU A 966 20.53 16.81 3.50
CA LEU A 966 20.31 17.54 4.75
C LEU A 966 21.63 18.08 5.32
N ILE A 967 22.63 17.21 5.46
CA ILE A 967 23.97 17.58 5.99
C ILE A 967 24.63 18.62 5.09
N GLN A 968 24.68 18.38 3.77
CA GLN A 968 25.38 19.27 2.85
C GLN A 968 24.64 20.62 2.70
N SER A 969 23.32 20.64 2.81
CA SER A 969 22.53 21.88 2.85
C SER A 969 22.80 22.70 4.10
N ALA A 970 22.91 22.05 5.27
CA ALA A 970 23.29 22.74 6.50
C ALA A 970 24.66 23.43 6.36
N ARG A 971 25.63 22.75 5.74
CA ARG A 971 26.96 23.31 5.44
C ARG A 971 26.89 24.43 4.40
N TYR A 972 26.07 24.28 3.37
CA TYR A 972 25.86 25.30 2.35
C TYR A 972 25.37 26.61 2.99
N TYR A 973 24.34 26.55 3.82
CA TYR A 973 23.82 27.73 4.53
C TYR A 973 24.84 28.34 5.50
N GLU A 974 25.66 27.52 6.14
CA GLU A 974 26.76 28.00 6.99
C GLU A 974 27.76 28.85 6.18
N ALA A 975 28.14 28.37 4.99
CA ALA A 975 29.12 29.03 4.12
C ALA A 975 28.61 30.35 3.53
N ILE A 976 27.31 30.46 3.23
CA ILE A 976 26.71 31.73 2.76
C ILE A 976 26.23 32.65 3.90
N GLY A 977 26.51 32.31 5.17
CA GLY A 977 26.21 33.15 6.32
C GLY A 977 24.76 33.08 6.83
N GLN A 978 23.93 32.15 6.34
CA GLN A 978 22.56 31.93 6.83
C GLN A 978 22.54 31.03 8.08
N THR A 979 23.08 31.54 9.18
CA THR A 979 23.32 30.80 10.43
C THR A 979 22.05 30.14 11.01
N GLN A 980 20.89 30.79 10.96
CA GLN A 980 19.64 30.23 11.49
C GLN A 980 19.17 28.99 10.71
N LYS A 981 19.18 29.06 9.37
CA LYS A 981 18.82 27.90 8.53
C LYS A 981 19.80 26.74 8.71
N SER A 982 21.10 27.06 8.78
CA SER A 982 22.13 26.07 9.05
C SER A 982 21.93 25.40 10.43
N MET A 983 21.59 26.17 11.46
CA MET A 983 21.33 25.64 12.80
C MET A 983 20.10 24.72 12.85
N ALA A 984 19.02 25.09 12.16
CA ALA A 984 17.80 24.29 12.08
C ALA A 984 18.08 22.91 11.46
N LEU A 985 18.70 22.88 10.26
CA LEU A 985 19.03 21.64 9.56
C LEU A 985 20.08 20.81 10.32
N THR A 986 21.06 21.46 10.96
CA THR A 986 22.07 20.75 11.77
C THR A 986 21.42 20.06 12.98
N SER A 987 20.44 20.70 13.62
CA SER A 987 19.74 20.13 14.78
C SER A 987 18.86 18.95 14.39
N GLU A 988 18.17 19.05 13.25
CA GLU A 988 17.42 17.96 12.63
C GLU A 988 18.34 16.75 12.34
N ALA A 989 19.45 16.99 11.64
CA ALA A 989 20.42 15.95 11.28
C ALA A 989 21.04 15.28 12.52
N LEU A 990 21.43 16.06 13.54
CA LEU A 990 22.02 15.52 14.77
C LEU A 990 21.05 14.61 15.53
N THR A 991 19.77 14.94 15.54
CA THR A 991 18.75 14.13 16.22
C THR A 991 18.62 12.77 15.54
N TYR A 992 18.56 12.78 14.20
CA TYR A 992 18.50 11.57 13.39
C TYR A 992 19.76 10.69 13.52
N TYR A 993 20.96 11.26 13.30
CA TYR A 993 22.21 10.49 13.33
C TYR A 993 22.56 9.96 14.72
N ARG A 994 22.18 10.64 15.81
CA ARG A 994 22.35 10.09 17.17
C ARG A 994 21.49 8.86 17.39
N ALA A 995 20.25 8.87 16.91
CA ALA A 995 19.37 7.70 16.98
C ALA A 995 19.90 6.56 16.12
N LEU A 996 20.37 6.87 14.91
CA LEU A 996 20.90 5.87 13.97
C LEU A 996 22.18 5.20 14.49
N VAL A 997 23.15 5.98 14.99
CA VAL A 997 24.38 5.45 15.60
C VAL A 997 24.07 4.64 16.87
N ALA A 998 23.03 5.01 17.62
CA ALA A 998 22.58 4.23 18.79
C ALA A 998 21.95 2.89 18.38
N ALA A 999 21.28 2.81 17.24
CA ALA A 999 20.68 1.59 16.70
C ALA A 999 21.69 0.69 15.97
N GLU A 1000 22.63 1.28 15.23
CA GLU A 1000 23.60 0.60 14.35
C GLU A 1000 25.05 0.98 14.73
N SER A 1001 25.51 0.56 15.90
CA SER A 1001 26.80 0.95 16.46
C SER A 1001 28.05 0.49 15.68
N GLY A 1002 27.87 -0.33 14.64
CA GLY A 1002 28.96 -0.93 13.83
C GLY A 1002 29.39 -0.15 12.59
N ASP A 1003 28.62 0.84 12.10
CA ASP A 1003 28.96 1.59 10.88
C ASP A 1003 29.86 2.80 11.19
N LEU A 1004 31.14 2.68 10.84
CA LEU A 1004 32.15 3.72 11.07
C LEU A 1004 31.89 5.01 10.29
N GLN A 1005 31.20 4.94 9.15
CA GLN A 1005 30.89 6.11 8.32
C GLN A 1005 29.79 6.96 8.95
N LEU A 1006 28.81 6.32 9.60
CA LEU A 1006 27.77 7.02 10.37
C LEU A 1006 28.37 7.75 11.58
N VAL A 1007 29.30 7.10 12.28
CA VAL A 1007 30.02 7.72 13.42
C VAL A 1007 30.80 8.96 12.97
N ALA A 1008 31.48 8.90 11.83
CA ALA A 1008 32.21 10.07 11.31
C ALA A 1008 31.27 11.18 10.83
N SER A 1009 30.16 10.84 10.17
CA SER A 1009 29.15 11.82 9.75
C SER A 1009 28.54 12.55 10.95
N LEU A 1010 28.25 11.83 12.03
CA LEU A 1010 27.80 12.40 13.31
C LEU A 1010 28.86 13.33 13.91
N ALA A 1011 30.13 12.93 13.91
CA ALA A 1011 31.21 13.77 14.41
C ALA A 1011 31.38 15.06 13.60
N GLU A 1012 31.28 15.00 12.27
CA GLU A 1012 31.32 16.21 11.43
C GLU A 1012 30.11 17.13 11.67
N LEU A 1013 28.92 16.57 11.97
CA LEU A 1013 27.74 17.36 12.38
C LEU A 1013 27.92 18.04 13.73
N GLU A 1014 28.54 17.36 14.71
CA GLU A 1014 28.88 17.97 16.00
C GLU A 1014 29.86 19.13 15.83
N LEU A 1015 30.85 19.01 14.93
CA LEU A 1015 31.77 20.12 14.61
C LEU A 1015 31.06 21.27 13.90
N LEU A 1016 30.13 20.99 12.99
CA LEU A 1016 29.31 22.03 12.36
C LEU A 1016 28.49 22.78 13.41
N GLN A 1017 27.85 22.06 14.34
CA GLN A 1017 27.11 22.67 15.45
C GLN A 1017 28.03 23.49 16.36
N ALA A 1018 29.23 23.00 16.67
CA ALA A 1018 30.21 23.75 17.44
C ALA A 1018 30.58 25.08 16.75
N LYS A 1019 30.80 25.06 15.43
CA LYS A 1019 31.06 26.27 14.63
C LYS A 1019 29.94 27.30 14.75
N LEU A 1020 28.69 26.82 14.67
CA LEU A 1020 27.50 27.68 14.78
C LEU A 1020 27.35 28.25 16.20
N TYR A 1021 27.62 27.47 17.24
CA TYR A 1021 27.64 27.95 18.63
C TYR A 1021 28.73 28.99 18.89
N LYS A 1022 29.92 28.83 18.30
CA LYS A 1022 30.97 29.84 18.39
C LYS A 1022 30.54 31.16 17.75
N LYS A 1023 29.90 31.12 16.57
CA LYS A 1023 29.31 32.31 15.91
C LYS A 1023 28.25 33.00 16.77
N GLN A 1024 27.56 32.27 17.65
CA GLN A 1024 26.57 32.78 18.60
C GLN A 1024 27.14 33.13 19.99
N MET A 1025 28.47 33.04 20.18
CA MET A 1025 29.15 33.27 21.47
C MET A 1025 28.72 32.30 22.58
N LEU A 1026 28.22 31.11 22.23
CA LEU A 1026 27.81 30.05 23.16
C LEU A 1026 28.99 29.13 23.49
N HIS A 1027 29.92 29.64 24.31
CA HIS A 1027 31.21 28.99 24.60
C HIS A 1027 31.09 27.58 25.21
N GLN A 1028 30.17 27.38 26.16
CA GLN A 1028 30.01 26.09 26.84
C GLN A 1028 29.48 25.02 25.89
N GLN A 1029 28.46 25.35 25.09
CA GLN A 1029 27.87 24.44 24.11
C GLN A 1029 28.85 24.12 22.97
N ASN A 1030 29.64 25.11 22.52
CA ASN A 1030 30.72 24.91 21.57
C ASN A 1030 31.73 23.86 22.07
N GLN A 1031 32.24 24.01 23.30
CA GLN A 1031 33.20 23.04 23.89
C GLN A 1031 32.59 21.63 24.05
N GLN A 1032 31.31 21.54 24.43
CA GLN A 1032 30.61 20.26 24.54
C GLN A 1032 30.52 19.54 23.19
N SER A 1033 30.12 20.24 22.13
CA SER A 1033 30.05 19.67 20.78
C SER A 1033 31.43 19.23 20.27
N CYS A 1034 32.47 20.04 20.46
CA CYS A 1034 33.84 19.65 20.11
C CYS A 1034 34.34 18.44 20.91
N THR A 1035 33.97 18.33 22.19
CA THR A 1035 34.30 17.17 23.03
C THR A 1035 33.60 15.90 22.53
N ARG A 1036 32.31 15.98 22.14
CA ARG A 1036 31.58 14.85 21.55
C ARG A 1036 32.24 14.38 20.25
N ALA A 1037 32.56 15.30 19.34
CA ALA A 1037 33.26 14.97 18.09
C ALA A 1037 34.63 14.31 18.34
N LYS A 1038 35.42 14.86 19.28
CA LYS A 1038 36.71 14.27 19.70
C LYS A 1038 36.55 12.83 20.17
N ASN A 1039 35.57 12.57 21.03
CA ASN A 1039 35.35 11.24 21.61
C ASN A 1039 34.88 10.21 20.56
N LEU A 1040 34.02 10.63 19.62
CA LEU A 1040 33.55 9.76 18.53
C LEU A 1040 34.70 9.34 17.59
N LEU A 1041 35.61 10.27 17.28
CA LEU A 1041 36.68 10.04 16.29
C LEU A 1041 37.97 9.47 16.88
N ALA A 1042 38.19 9.62 18.19
CA ALA A 1042 39.39 9.13 18.87
C ALA A 1042 39.74 7.65 18.58
N PRO A 1043 38.79 6.68 18.61
CA PRO A 1043 39.10 5.29 18.28
C PRO A 1043 39.31 5.07 16.77
N LEU A 1044 38.63 5.82 15.91
CA LEU A 1044 38.68 5.63 14.45
C LEU A 1044 40.03 6.07 13.88
N GLN A 1045 40.46 7.29 14.23
CA GLN A 1045 41.68 7.91 13.71
C GLN A 1045 42.95 7.12 14.10
N GLN A 1046 42.90 6.34 15.19
CA GLN A 1046 44.04 5.53 15.63
C GLN A 1046 44.42 4.47 14.60
N LYS A 1047 43.42 3.82 14.00
CA LYS A 1047 43.60 2.75 13.03
C LYS A 1047 43.52 3.28 11.60
N ASP A 1048 42.47 4.03 11.27
CA ASP A 1048 42.22 4.51 9.91
C ASP A 1048 42.69 5.97 9.75
N LYS A 1049 43.64 6.19 8.84
CA LYS A 1049 44.27 7.49 8.57
C LYS A 1049 43.62 8.27 7.42
N LYS A 1050 42.43 7.86 6.96
CA LYS A 1050 41.69 8.63 5.95
C LYS A 1050 41.42 10.06 6.41
N PRO A 1051 41.47 11.06 5.49
CA PRO A 1051 41.23 12.46 5.80
C PRO A 1051 39.91 12.73 6.55
N GLN A 1052 38.85 12.00 6.19
CA GLN A 1052 37.52 12.08 6.81
C GLN A 1052 37.48 11.74 8.32
N TYR A 1053 38.52 11.11 8.86
CA TYR A 1053 38.66 10.87 10.30
C TYR A 1053 39.72 11.78 10.91
N ILE A 1054 40.87 11.90 10.25
CA ILE A 1054 42.03 12.64 10.75
C ILE A 1054 41.75 14.14 10.87
N GLN A 1055 41.20 14.76 9.83
CA GLN A 1055 40.99 16.21 9.80
C GLN A 1055 39.90 16.64 10.78
N PRO A 1056 38.69 16.02 10.81
CA PRO A 1056 37.70 16.34 11.84
C PRO A 1056 38.20 16.12 13.28
N TYR A 1057 39.01 15.08 13.53
CA TYR A 1057 39.58 14.85 14.86
C TYR A 1057 40.57 15.96 15.27
N ALA A 1058 41.45 16.35 14.35
CA ALA A 1058 42.36 17.47 14.58
C ALA A 1058 41.63 18.80 14.76
N THR A 1059 40.57 19.03 13.99
CA THR A 1059 39.68 20.19 14.12
C THR A 1059 38.97 20.21 15.49
N ALA A 1060 38.54 19.06 16.01
CA ALA A 1060 37.98 18.93 17.37
C ALA A 1060 39.02 19.28 18.45
N LEU A 1061 40.25 18.79 18.31
CA LEU A 1061 41.36 19.11 19.22
C LEU A 1061 41.75 20.59 19.16
N ASN A 1062 41.76 21.19 17.97
CA ASN A 1062 42.04 22.61 17.79
C ASN A 1062 40.96 23.48 18.47
N CYS A 1063 39.68 23.13 18.29
CA CYS A 1063 38.57 23.78 18.99
C CYS A 1063 38.71 23.75 20.52
N LEU A 1064 39.31 22.70 21.07
CA LEU A 1064 39.56 22.54 22.52
C LEU A 1064 40.92 23.08 22.98
N ASN A 1065 41.73 23.66 22.08
CA ASN A 1065 43.13 24.06 22.34
C ASN A 1065 44.02 22.91 22.84
N GLU A 1066 43.79 21.69 22.35
CA GLU A 1066 44.53 20.48 22.71
C GLU A 1066 45.49 20.01 21.60
N LEU A 1067 45.39 20.54 20.38
CA LEU A 1067 46.13 20.05 19.21
C LEU A 1067 47.66 20.09 19.38
N ASP A 1068 48.20 21.08 20.11
CA ASP A 1068 49.64 21.20 20.38
C ASP A 1068 50.21 20.05 21.23
N ARG A 1069 49.34 19.31 21.92
CA ARG A 1069 49.72 18.12 22.68
C ARG A 1069 49.89 16.87 21.80
N HIS A 1070 49.63 16.98 20.49
CA HIS A 1070 49.64 15.86 19.54
C HIS A 1070 50.59 16.12 18.34
N PRO A 1071 51.92 16.17 18.54
CA PRO A 1071 52.89 16.51 17.48
C PRO A 1071 52.90 15.53 16.30
N GLU A 1072 52.68 14.23 16.56
CA GLU A 1072 52.60 13.21 15.49
C GLU A 1072 51.37 13.42 14.57
N LEU A 1073 50.25 13.87 15.14
CA LEU A 1073 49.07 14.22 14.36
C LEU A 1073 49.33 15.46 13.49
N GLN A 1074 50.00 16.48 14.03
CA GLN A 1074 50.39 17.66 13.25
C GLN A 1074 51.35 17.31 12.10
N LYS A 1075 52.30 16.41 12.35
CA LYS A 1075 53.20 15.89 11.31
C LYS A 1075 52.44 15.13 10.23
N LEU A 1076 51.44 14.32 10.63
CA LEU A 1076 50.57 13.61 9.69
C LEU A 1076 49.71 14.56 8.85
N LEU A 1077 49.09 15.58 9.45
CA LEU A 1077 48.33 16.61 8.72
C LEU A 1077 49.17 17.31 7.65
N LYS A 1078 50.41 17.69 8.02
CA LYS A 1078 51.38 18.29 7.08
C LYS A 1078 51.76 17.33 5.96
N LYS A 1079 52.04 16.06 6.30
CA LYS A 1079 52.37 15.00 5.33
C LYS A 1079 51.23 14.80 4.32
N LEU A 1080 49.98 14.85 4.79
CA LEU A 1080 48.79 14.64 3.97
C LEU A 1080 48.32 15.92 3.24
N ALA A 1081 48.94 17.07 3.52
CA ALA A 1081 48.53 18.39 3.06
C ALA A 1081 47.05 18.71 3.38
N LEU A 1082 46.59 18.35 4.59
CA LEU A 1082 45.22 18.58 5.03
C LEU A 1082 45.08 19.98 5.64
N GLU A 1083 44.06 20.71 5.21
CA GLU A 1083 43.73 22.04 5.74
C GLU A 1083 42.85 21.91 6.97
N LEU A 1084 43.16 22.61 8.06
CA LEU A 1084 42.25 22.65 9.21
C LEU A 1084 41.17 23.70 8.94
N ASN A 1085 39.90 23.30 9.05
CA ASN A 1085 38.80 24.26 9.00
C ASN A 1085 38.92 25.24 10.17
N ASP A 1086 38.76 26.54 9.90
CA ASP A 1086 38.63 27.57 10.93
C ASP A 1086 37.38 27.28 11.78
N LEU A 1087 37.61 26.68 12.95
CA LEU A 1087 36.63 26.54 14.02
C LEU A 1087 36.79 27.64 15.03
#